data_AF-A0A380S7W6-F1
#
_entry.id   AF-A0A380S7W6-F1
#
_cell.length_a   1.000
_cell.length_b   1.000
_cell.length_c   1.000
_cell.angle_alpha   90.00
_cell.angle_beta   90.00
_cell.angle_gamma   90.00
#
_symmetry.space_group_name_H-M   'P 1'
#
loop_
_entity.id
_entity.type
_entity.pdbx_description
1 polymer ?
#
loop_
_entity_poly.entity_id
_entity_poly.type
_entity_poly.pdbx_seq_one_letter_code
_entity_poly.pdbx_strand_id
1 'polypeptide(L)'
;MRKVVKSVLLFVSLWLVACSDSGEEVVFARFDKNGYQFSPASLQGTIDYLPTMEPLSVRIMSVDKYLNPVDTIDLPIDSSDHWDRKAFDLTSQDVRYPVLKIVTTFKDGEKSKKEFSQYYRLNGSHYSISLNIHMSLVAARVEYLVREENFDFSAANDSALNELNEIFKVYAKTIGYSSGNNNVDFENLMPYIFCKHEVSDSAFYENYKKVRESFAKNGFVESAIMVDAADTWLSTFKRVESGVKGKLSYASVSRDTAVGIKAFEPGFFGLAYGMHFPTQYPDSVQIKCKSSAYDGKYFIYDTYDNGGFDSHWRLKDSLEDSIGICIFETRSIVMYKGDEYLCREESNIWEKNVSQKELLSGYYQDCGTYYEDGSVIFVRDSLYLCECEKSGSCAWNDKYAGKEITEKDTLVYAKALDIKASRKLGQCYSSGYGDRKIFDSLYVQCIGRSWTKIDSLTYYLNRCTKDRVTGKHLGVYYGCRDFADYGAGDTVWAEIPAPVYRNVICDEKSLKKVEEDNGDYFICESKKVEGSDDVKYKWRKLDSAEAIPPVVNMETCEVHLKKMYDGVVYKCYYGVWSVAKDEELLPFEKEGELCSEQNYWALKEYEGQYYLCERDFNHWEKLDAHSAARYVYRDSIGTCDTLSKKTIIWNEKAAEFWGCITKNNGPTWGVVTMNAIMNDTIPSYFDKNKFSGGTIVNDSIYKVAVDEYEFWFRKISNDRFGLYRVDISGITYSAYFSRDNLFIRGKQGTESVPLNLIENKSDGFDAFYTDWKTRSKDNSECGTLKAEVDDATVFAYNFSEGTYMDLEHARQYCPEGFHIPTQSEISKAHISYIDNVSPIMWSYEMDGGENCPGDSAAYNILWTSDEKDSKTQICLEYVHFFGRSGYKKSEAYSHEYFVDCPKDLYPMVQTLCIKDR
;
A
#
# COMPACT_ATOMS: atom_id res chain seq x y z
N MET A 1 -101.34 -4.02 -26.24
CA MET A 1 -100.73 -4.96 -25.27
C MET A 1 -99.62 -5.84 -25.90
N ARG A 2 -98.69 -5.25 -26.69
CA ARG A 2 -97.62 -6.00 -27.40
C ARG A 2 -96.21 -5.37 -27.28
N LYS A 3 -96.05 -4.30 -26.49
CA LYS A 3 -94.76 -3.59 -26.29
C LYS A 3 -94.12 -3.83 -24.92
N VAL A 4 -94.83 -4.38 -23.94
CA VAL A 4 -94.29 -4.61 -22.59
C VAL A 4 -93.56 -5.97 -22.48
N VAL A 5 -93.88 -6.94 -23.34
CA VAL A 5 -93.29 -8.29 -23.28
C VAL A 5 -91.88 -8.35 -23.90
N LYS A 6 -91.52 -7.43 -24.81
CA LYS A 6 -90.16 -7.38 -25.39
C LYS A 6 -89.13 -6.70 -24.48
N SER A 7 -89.54 -5.76 -23.62
CA SER A 7 -88.63 -5.10 -22.67
C SER A 7 -88.38 -5.95 -21.42
N VAL A 8 -89.33 -6.79 -21.02
CA VAL A 8 -89.15 -7.72 -19.88
C VAL A 8 -88.29 -8.92 -20.29
N LEU A 9 -88.40 -9.43 -21.52
CA LEU A 9 -87.50 -10.50 -21.98
C LEU A 9 -86.05 -10.04 -22.15
N LEU A 10 -85.80 -8.77 -22.52
CA LEU A 10 -84.43 -8.23 -22.64
C LEU A 10 -83.77 -8.05 -21.26
N PHE A 11 -84.55 -7.69 -20.23
CA PHE A 11 -84.08 -7.58 -18.85
C PHE A 11 -83.84 -8.95 -18.20
N VAL A 12 -84.63 -9.97 -18.55
CA VAL A 12 -84.43 -11.34 -18.04
C VAL A 12 -83.24 -12.03 -18.74
N SER A 13 -82.95 -11.71 -20.02
CA SER A 13 -81.73 -12.18 -20.68
C SER A 13 -80.45 -11.49 -20.19
N LEU A 14 -80.53 -10.26 -19.67
CA LEU A 14 -79.40 -9.58 -19.01
C LEU A 14 -79.14 -10.07 -17.59
N TRP A 15 -80.13 -10.69 -16.93
CA TRP A 15 -79.98 -11.31 -15.60
C TRP A 15 -79.43 -12.74 -15.63
N LEU A 16 -79.52 -13.44 -16.77
CA LEU A 16 -79.03 -14.83 -16.90
C LEU A 16 -77.59 -14.95 -17.44
N VAL A 17 -76.92 -13.83 -17.76
CA VAL A 17 -75.49 -13.79 -18.12
C VAL A 17 -74.61 -13.44 -16.90
N ALA A 18 -75.21 -13.13 -15.74
CA ALA A 18 -74.49 -12.75 -14.51
C ALA A 18 -74.24 -13.92 -13.53
N CYS A 19 -74.48 -15.17 -13.92
CA CYS A 19 -74.23 -16.36 -13.08
C CYS A 19 -73.33 -17.38 -13.79
N SER A 20 -72.25 -16.90 -14.38
CA SER A 20 -71.12 -17.73 -14.84
C SER A 20 -69.81 -17.01 -14.52
N ASP A 21 -69.70 -16.41 -13.33
CA ASP A 21 -68.38 -16.13 -12.79
C ASP A 21 -68.00 -17.32 -11.92
N SER A 22 -67.20 -18.20 -12.54
CA SER A 22 -66.12 -18.89 -11.85
C SER A 22 -65.51 -17.93 -10.83
N GLY A 23 -65.49 -18.34 -9.56
CA GLY A 23 -64.97 -17.55 -8.44
C GLY A 23 -63.47 -17.29 -8.57
N GLU A 24 -63.08 -16.43 -9.50
CA GLU A 24 -61.83 -15.69 -9.45
C GLU A 24 -62.15 -14.36 -8.76
N GLU A 25 -61.68 -14.21 -7.53
CA GLU A 25 -61.63 -12.90 -6.88
C GLU A 25 -60.94 -11.92 -7.83
N VAL A 26 -61.68 -10.93 -8.32
CA VAL A 26 -61.10 -9.81 -9.07
C VAL A 26 -60.18 -9.05 -8.10
N VAL A 27 -58.88 -9.31 -8.17
CA VAL A 27 -57.87 -8.60 -7.38
C VAL A 27 -57.81 -7.16 -7.89
N PHE A 28 -58.34 -6.21 -7.11
CA PHE A 28 -58.24 -4.80 -7.45
C PHE A 28 -56.80 -4.31 -7.29
N ALA A 29 -56.23 -3.73 -8.34
CA ALA A 29 -54.94 -3.07 -8.27
C ALA A 29 -54.97 -1.96 -7.19
N ARG A 30 -54.06 -2.03 -6.20
CA ARG A 30 -53.95 -1.04 -5.13
C ARG A 30 -52.73 -0.16 -5.37
N PHE A 31 -52.90 1.14 -5.23
CA PHE A 31 -51.84 2.14 -5.42
C PHE A 31 -51.56 2.89 -4.13
N ASP A 32 -50.29 3.18 -3.87
CA ASP A 32 -49.90 4.01 -2.73
C ASP A 32 -50.13 5.50 -3.00
N LYS A 33 -49.85 6.35 -2.00
CA LYS A 33 -50.03 7.82 -2.10
C LYS A 33 -49.22 8.48 -3.22
N ASN A 34 -48.18 7.81 -3.73
CA ASN A 34 -47.29 8.30 -4.77
C ASN A 34 -47.66 7.69 -6.15
N GLY A 35 -48.70 6.87 -6.22
CA GLY A 35 -49.16 6.23 -7.46
C GLY A 35 -48.46 4.92 -7.79
N TYR A 36 -47.71 4.31 -6.85
CA TYR A 36 -47.09 3.00 -7.09
C TYR A 36 -48.08 1.87 -6.82
N GLN A 37 -48.25 0.97 -7.79
CA GLN A 37 -49.01 -0.25 -7.57
C GLN A 37 -48.26 -1.15 -6.58
N PHE A 38 -48.94 -1.59 -5.52
CA PHE A 38 -48.37 -2.49 -4.51
C PHE A 38 -49.17 -3.78 -4.33
N SER A 39 -50.34 -3.91 -4.96
CA SER A 39 -51.14 -5.14 -4.95
C SER A 39 -51.73 -5.42 -6.33
N PRO A 40 -51.78 -6.68 -6.81
CA PRO A 40 -51.14 -7.87 -6.22
C PRO A 40 -49.62 -7.70 -6.10
N ALA A 41 -49.06 -8.18 -5.00
CA ALA A 41 -47.64 -8.10 -4.71
C ALA A 41 -46.92 -9.37 -5.19
N SER A 42 -45.78 -9.18 -5.84
CA SER A 42 -44.79 -10.23 -6.06
C SER A 42 -43.50 -9.84 -5.37
N LEU A 43 -42.90 -10.76 -4.60
CA LEU A 43 -41.71 -10.51 -3.80
C LEU A 43 -40.84 -11.76 -3.76
N GLN A 44 -39.63 -11.65 -4.30
CA GLN A 44 -38.59 -12.66 -4.16
C GLN A 44 -37.52 -12.13 -3.22
N GLY A 45 -36.85 -13.03 -2.48
CA GLY A 45 -35.72 -12.64 -1.66
C GLY A 45 -34.78 -13.78 -1.30
N THR A 46 -33.60 -13.39 -0.81
CA THR A 46 -32.55 -14.26 -0.28
C THR A 46 -32.50 -14.15 1.25
N ILE A 47 -32.04 -15.22 1.90
CA ILE A 47 -31.81 -15.28 3.35
C ILE A 47 -30.30 -15.30 3.57
N ASP A 48 -29.73 -14.13 3.86
CA ASP A 48 -28.30 -13.88 3.99
C ASP A 48 -27.94 -13.72 5.48
N TYR A 49 -28.05 -14.82 6.23
CA TYR A 49 -27.49 -14.97 7.56
C TYR A 49 -26.23 -15.83 7.49
N LEU A 50 -25.51 -15.99 8.62
CA LEU A 50 -24.34 -16.86 8.63
C LEU A 50 -24.67 -18.28 8.14
N PRO A 51 -23.79 -18.95 7.38
CA PRO A 51 -24.05 -20.29 6.84
C PRO A 51 -24.41 -21.35 7.90
N THR A 52 -24.02 -21.13 9.15
CA THR A 52 -24.37 -21.98 10.30
C THR A 52 -25.82 -21.82 10.79
N MET A 53 -26.54 -20.80 10.32
CA MET A 53 -27.95 -20.54 10.64
C MET A 53 -28.85 -21.10 9.54
N GLU A 54 -29.38 -22.31 9.75
CA GLU A 54 -30.31 -22.92 8.80
C GLU A 54 -31.74 -22.37 9.00
N PRO A 55 -32.31 -21.66 8.02
CA PRO A 55 -33.65 -21.10 8.12
C PRO A 55 -34.71 -22.20 7.96
N LEU A 56 -35.78 -22.12 8.76
CA LEU A 56 -36.90 -23.07 8.78
C LEU A 56 -38.10 -22.61 7.94
N SER A 57 -38.40 -21.31 7.95
CA SER A 57 -39.54 -20.71 7.25
C SER A 57 -39.40 -19.19 7.17
N VAL A 58 -40.06 -18.59 6.18
CA VAL A 58 -40.24 -17.13 6.09
C VAL A 58 -41.72 -16.82 6.22
N ARG A 59 -42.07 -15.87 7.08
CA ARG A 59 -43.45 -15.40 7.28
C ARG A 59 -43.56 -13.94 6.88
N ILE A 60 -44.48 -13.61 5.98
CA ILE A 60 -44.75 -12.25 5.55
C ILE A 60 -46.05 -11.76 6.20
N MET A 61 -46.01 -10.60 6.83
CA MET A 61 -47.18 -9.95 7.42
C MET A 61 -47.45 -8.62 6.72
N SER A 62 -48.67 -8.41 6.24
CA SER A 62 -49.10 -7.06 5.83
C SER A 62 -49.33 -6.22 7.09
N VAL A 63 -48.81 -5.00 7.12
CA VAL A 63 -48.92 -4.12 8.29
C VAL A 63 -49.59 -2.78 7.97
N ASP A 64 -50.34 -2.23 8.92
CA ASP A 64 -50.96 -0.91 8.77
C ASP A 64 -49.93 0.24 8.89
N LYS A 65 -50.40 1.50 8.81
CA LYS A 65 -49.55 2.69 8.92
C LYS A 65 -48.84 2.87 10.28
N TYR A 66 -49.26 2.14 11.31
CA TYR A 66 -48.64 2.10 12.64
C TYR A 66 -47.87 0.78 12.87
N LEU A 67 -47.64 0.03 11.78
CA LEU A 67 -46.97 -1.26 11.75
C LEU A 67 -47.69 -2.37 12.54
N ASN A 68 -49.00 -2.27 12.75
CA ASN A 68 -49.77 -3.35 13.35
C ASN A 68 -50.02 -4.45 12.31
N PRO A 69 -49.87 -5.74 12.66
CA PRO A 69 -50.15 -6.84 11.75
C PRO A 69 -51.62 -6.86 11.35
N VAL A 70 -51.89 -7.09 10.06
CA VAL A 70 -53.24 -7.13 9.49
C VAL A 70 -53.53 -8.49 8.88
N ASP A 71 -52.57 -9.04 8.15
CA ASP A 71 -52.65 -10.34 7.49
C ASP A 71 -51.30 -11.05 7.55
N THR A 72 -51.27 -12.37 7.39
CA THR A 72 -50.07 -13.20 7.53
C THR A 72 -50.06 -14.33 6.50
N ILE A 73 -48.92 -14.48 5.82
CA ILE A 73 -48.65 -15.49 4.81
C ILE A 73 -47.37 -16.23 5.22
N ASP A 74 -47.44 -17.54 5.41
CA ASP A 74 -46.26 -18.38 5.64
C ASP A 74 -45.75 -18.94 4.30
N LEU A 75 -44.47 -18.75 4.01
CA LEU A 75 -43.80 -19.19 2.80
C LEU A 75 -42.81 -20.33 3.09
N PRO A 76 -42.79 -21.37 2.24
CA PRO A 76 -41.71 -22.34 2.27
C PRO A 76 -40.41 -21.69 1.82
N ILE A 77 -39.29 -22.21 2.32
CA ILE A 77 -37.96 -21.84 1.83
C ILE A 77 -37.68 -22.73 0.62
N ASP A 78 -37.34 -22.10 -0.50
CA ASP A 78 -36.88 -22.81 -1.67
C ASP A 78 -35.46 -23.33 -1.42
N SER A 79 -35.35 -24.65 -1.29
CA SER A 79 -34.09 -25.36 -1.12
C SER A 79 -33.60 -26.03 -2.40
N SER A 80 -34.26 -25.78 -3.54
CA SER A 80 -33.98 -26.44 -4.83
C SER A 80 -32.80 -25.84 -5.58
N ASP A 81 -32.34 -24.65 -5.18
CA ASP A 81 -31.23 -23.97 -5.84
C ASP A 81 -29.85 -24.49 -5.35
N HIS A 82 -29.05 -24.98 -6.29
CA HIS A 82 -27.81 -25.75 -6.06
C HIS A 82 -26.61 -24.93 -5.53
N TRP A 83 -26.81 -23.73 -5.00
CA TRP A 83 -25.74 -22.77 -4.70
C TRP A 83 -26.00 -21.99 -3.40
N ASP A 84 -25.80 -22.61 -2.24
CA ASP A 84 -25.65 -22.04 -0.87
C ASP A 84 -26.60 -20.93 -0.37
N ARG A 85 -27.55 -20.44 -1.17
CA ARG A 85 -28.49 -19.38 -0.84
C ARG A 85 -29.88 -19.92 -0.70
N LYS A 86 -30.46 -19.66 0.45
CA LYS A 86 -31.84 -19.99 0.76
C LYS A 86 -32.71 -18.85 0.25
N ALA A 87 -33.63 -19.15 -0.65
CA ALA A 87 -34.53 -18.16 -1.24
C ALA A 87 -35.97 -18.36 -0.76
N PHE A 88 -36.79 -17.33 -0.92
CA PHE A 88 -38.23 -17.41 -0.80
C PHE A 88 -38.87 -16.58 -1.91
N ASP A 89 -40.07 -16.97 -2.30
CA ASP A 89 -40.85 -16.27 -3.31
C ASP A 89 -42.32 -16.19 -2.88
N LEU A 90 -42.89 -15.00 -3.07
CA LEU A 90 -44.31 -14.69 -2.95
C LEU A 90 -44.78 -14.24 -4.33
N THR A 91 -45.59 -15.04 -5.00
CA THR A 91 -46.09 -14.69 -6.34
C THR A 91 -47.54 -14.20 -6.28
N SER A 92 -47.79 -12.99 -6.77
CA SER A 92 -49.14 -12.45 -7.07
C SER A 92 -50.16 -12.50 -5.91
N GLN A 93 -49.77 -12.08 -4.71
CA GLN A 93 -50.63 -12.08 -3.51
C GLN A 93 -51.34 -10.73 -3.29
N ASP A 94 -52.66 -10.71 -3.04
CA ASP A 94 -53.33 -9.44 -2.63
C ASP A 94 -52.86 -9.05 -1.22
N VAL A 95 -52.27 -7.86 -1.11
CA VAL A 95 -51.87 -7.27 0.18
C VAL A 95 -52.56 -5.94 0.40
N ARG A 96 -53.06 -5.72 1.61
CA ARG A 96 -53.90 -4.55 1.92
C ARG A 96 -53.12 -3.25 2.05
N TYR A 97 -51.85 -3.32 2.43
CA TYR A 97 -50.98 -2.19 2.69
C TYR A 97 -49.62 -2.36 1.99
N PRO A 98 -48.95 -1.26 1.59
CA PRO A 98 -47.69 -1.31 0.85
C PRO A 98 -46.47 -1.67 1.72
N VAL A 99 -46.61 -1.76 3.04
CA VAL A 99 -45.53 -2.12 3.96
C VAL A 99 -45.75 -3.54 4.46
N LEU A 100 -44.69 -4.34 4.42
CA LEU A 100 -44.63 -5.73 4.85
C LEU A 100 -43.64 -5.88 6.02
N LYS A 101 -43.97 -6.72 6.99
CA LYS A 101 -43.04 -7.25 8.00
C LYS A 101 -42.71 -8.69 7.63
N ILE A 102 -41.46 -8.98 7.39
CA ILE A 102 -40.98 -10.28 6.94
C ILE A 102 -40.18 -10.89 8.09
N VAL A 103 -40.54 -12.09 8.52
CA VAL A 103 -39.97 -12.76 9.69
C VAL A 103 -39.34 -14.08 9.26
N THR A 104 -38.01 -14.15 9.35
CA THR A 104 -37.26 -15.39 9.14
C THR A 104 -37.18 -16.14 10.45
N THR A 105 -37.52 -17.43 10.41
CA THR A 105 -37.50 -18.31 11.58
C THR A 105 -36.36 -19.31 11.46
N PHE A 106 -35.57 -19.46 12.53
CA PHE A 106 -34.46 -20.41 12.63
C PHE A 106 -34.67 -21.37 13.79
N LYS A 107 -33.97 -22.50 13.75
CA LYS A 107 -33.97 -23.47 14.86
C LYS A 107 -33.19 -22.92 16.07
N ASP A 108 -33.73 -23.12 17.27
CA ASP A 108 -33.07 -22.85 18.55
C ASP A 108 -33.13 -24.13 19.40
N GLY A 109 -32.07 -24.95 19.38
CA GLY A 109 -32.14 -26.29 19.97
C GLY A 109 -33.26 -27.17 19.36
N GLU A 110 -33.72 -28.19 20.09
CA GLU A 110 -34.74 -29.12 19.54
C GLU A 110 -36.18 -28.58 19.57
N LYS A 111 -36.48 -27.60 20.43
CA LYS A 111 -37.86 -27.19 20.74
C LYS A 111 -38.13 -25.69 20.70
N SER A 112 -37.12 -24.83 20.60
CA SER A 112 -37.32 -23.38 20.46
C SER A 112 -37.01 -22.91 19.03
N LYS A 113 -37.42 -21.68 18.73
CA LYS A 113 -37.23 -21.02 17.43
C LYS A 113 -36.71 -19.60 17.67
N LYS A 114 -35.77 -19.15 16.84
CA LYS A 114 -35.28 -17.75 16.78
C LYS A 114 -36.03 -17.04 15.65
N GLU A 115 -36.49 -15.82 15.87
CA GLU A 115 -37.21 -15.02 14.86
C GLU A 115 -36.45 -13.72 14.61
N PHE A 116 -36.20 -13.41 13.34
CA PHE A 116 -35.58 -12.17 12.91
C PHE A 116 -36.51 -11.48 11.93
N SER A 117 -36.90 -10.25 12.23
CA SER A 117 -37.91 -9.52 11.48
C SER A 117 -37.31 -8.36 10.71
N GLN A 118 -37.72 -8.13 9.47
CA GLN A 118 -37.35 -7.01 8.62
C GLN A 118 -38.62 -6.31 8.11
N TYR A 119 -38.56 -4.99 7.90
CA TYR A 119 -39.63 -4.29 7.18
C TYR A 119 -39.22 -4.03 5.72
N TYR A 120 -40.21 -4.09 4.83
CA TYR A 120 -40.02 -3.79 3.41
C TYR A 120 -41.23 -3.01 2.88
N ARG A 121 -40.98 -2.03 2.01
CA ARG A 121 -42.05 -1.27 1.33
C ARG A 121 -42.08 -1.66 -0.15
N LEU A 122 -43.24 -2.09 -0.59
CA LEU A 122 -43.55 -2.35 -1.99
C LEU A 122 -43.62 -1.01 -2.75
N ASN A 123 -42.78 -0.84 -3.77
CA ASN A 123 -42.64 0.42 -4.53
C ASN A 123 -42.64 0.23 -6.06
N GLY A 124 -43.27 -0.84 -6.56
CA GLY A 124 -43.58 -1.02 -8.00
C GLY A 124 -42.50 -1.70 -8.86
N SER A 125 -41.33 -1.99 -8.31
CA SER A 125 -40.23 -2.67 -8.99
C SER A 125 -39.93 -4.04 -8.34
N HIS A 126 -39.68 -5.05 -9.18
CA HIS A 126 -39.27 -6.38 -8.76
C HIS A 126 -37.84 -6.32 -8.20
N TYR A 127 -37.70 -6.16 -6.89
CA TYR A 127 -36.40 -6.24 -6.23
C TYR A 127 -36.30 -7.55 -5.43
N SER A 128 -35.19 -8.27 -5.63
CA SER A 128 -34.75 -9.31 -4.71
C SER A 128 -34.39 -8.66 -3.37
N ILE A 129 -35.05 -9.07 -2.29
CA ILE A 129 -34.76 -8.56 -0.95
C ILE A 129 -33.81 -9.49 -0.20
N SER A 130 -32.77 -8.94 0.41
CA SER A 130 -31.87 -9.67 1.31
C SER A 130 -32.39 -9.60 2.75
N LEU A 131 -32.72 -10.75 3.33
CA LEU A 131 -33.02 -10.88 4.76
C LEU A 131 -31.74 -11.17 5.53
N ASN A 132 -31.32 -10.26 6.41
CA ASN A 132 -30.07 -10.39 7.15
C ASN A 132 -30.16 -9.79 8.57
N ILE A 133 -29.17 -10.09 9.43
CA ILE A 133 -29.18 -9.65 10.84
C ILE A 133 -29.16 -8.12 10.99
N HIS A 134 -28.53 -7.39 10.08
CA HIS A 134 -28.44 -5.92 10.15
C HIS A 134 -29.82 -5.31 9.93
N MET A 135 -30.51 -5.75 8.88
CA MET A 135 -31.86 -5.31 8.58
C MET A 135 -32.86 -5.74 9.68
N SER A 136 -32.55 -6.80 10.42
CA SER A 136 -33.34 -7.20 11.58
C SER A 136 -33.23 -6.25 12.78
N LEU A 137 -32.05 -5.61 12.96
CA LEU A 137 -31.84 -4.53 13.93
C LEU A 137 -32.54 -3.24 13.47
N VAL A 138 -32.39 -2.90 12.18
CA VAL A 138 -33.08 -1.75 11.54
C VAL A 138 -34.58 -1.84 11.76
N ALA A 139 -35.17 -3.01 11.60
CA ALA A 139 -36.60 -3.18 11.78
C ALA A 139 -37.09 -2.81 13.19
N ALA A 140 -36.31 -3.11 14.23
CA ALA A 140 -36.66 -2.75 15.59
C ALA A 140 -36.59 -1.23 15.81
N ARG A 141 -35.61 -0.57 15.21
CA ARG A 141 -35.47 0.89 15.24
C ARG A 141 -36.58 1.58 14.44
N VAL A 142 -36.94 1.08 13.27
CA VAL A 142 -38.10 1.54 12.49
C VAL A 142 -39.39 1.39 13.30
N GLU A 143 -39.60 0.26 13.97
CA GLU A 143 -40.77 0.01 14.81
C GLU A 143 -40.87 1.04 15.95
N TYR A 144 -39.75 1.35 16.61
CA TYR A 144 -39.69 2.38 17.65
C TYR A 144 -39.96 3.79 17.10
N LEU A 145 -39.29 4.19 16.01
CA LEU A 145 -39.47 5.52 15.42
C LEU A 145 -40.90 5.77 14.93
N VAL A 146 -41.55 4.76 14.32
CA VAL A 146 -42.93 4.90 13.84
C VAL A 146 -43.94 4.93 14.99
N ARG A 147 -43.78 4.05 15.99
CA ARG A 147 -44.79 3.89 17.06
C ARG A 147 -44.62 4.87 18.22
N GLU A 148 -43.39 5.11 18.64
CA GLU A 148 -43.09 5.93 19.83
C GLU A 148 -42.76 7.38 19.45
N GLU A 149 -42.11 7.60 18.29
CA GLU A 149 -41.69 8.94 17.85
C GLU A 149 -42.55 9.53 16.71
N ASN A 150 -43.58 8.81 16.24
CA ASN A 150 -44.52 9.22 15.19
C ASN A 150 -43.88 9.58 13.83
N PHE A 151 -42.77 8.95 13.48
CA PHE A 151 -42.18 9.10 12.15
C PHE A 151 -43.06 8.42 11.09
N ASP A 152 -43.04 8.94 9.86
CA ASP A 152 -43.51 8.14 8.72
C ASP A 152 -42.51 7.02 8.41
N PHE A 153 -42.99 5.93 7.82
CA PHE A 153 -42.17 4.75 7.55
C PHE A 153 -40.90 5.04 6.76
N SER A 154 -40.96 5.90 5.74
CA SER A 154 -39.81 6.17 4.87
C SER A 154 -38.73 6.94 5.64
N ALA A 155 -39.11 8.00 6.36
CA ALA A 155 -38.18 8.74 7.21
C ALA A 155 -37.61 7.87 8.34
N ALA A 156 -38.44 7.02 8.96
CA ALA A 156 -37.98 6.08 9.99
C ALA A 156 -36.95 5.09 9.45
N ASN A 157 -37.19 4.53 8.26
CA ASN A 157 -36.30 3.58 7.62
C ASN A 157 -34.95 4.22 7.22
N ASP A 158 -34.98 5.42 6.65
CA ASP A 158 -33.75 6.12 6.27
C ASP A 158 -32.93 6.53 7.50
N SER A 159 -33.59 7.00 8.57
CA SER A 159 -32.92 7.30 9.85
C SER A 159 -32.27 6.06 10.46
N ALA A 160 -33.03 4.96 10.55
CA ALA A 160 -32.53 3.70 11.13
C ALA A 160 -31.35 3.11 10.33
N LEU A 161 -31.36 3.24 9.00
CA LEU A 161 -30.24 2.81 8.14
C LEU A 161 -29.01 3.69 8.33
N ASN A 162 -29.18 5.02 8.43
CA ASN A 162 -28.05 5.93 8.67
C ASN A 162 -27.40 5.66 10.04
N GLU A 163 -28.20 5.53 11.10
CA GLU A 163 -27.73 5.17 12.45
C GLU A 163 -27.00 3.82 12.47
N LEU A 164 -27.50 2.82 11.75
CA LEU A 164 -26.84 1.53 11.60
C LEU A 164 -25.48 1.67 10.89
N ASN A 165 -25.43 2.43 9.79
CA ASN A 165 -24.21 2.65 9.01
C ASN A 165 -23.13 3.36 9.82
N GLU A 166 -23.49 4.26 10.74
CA GLU A 166 -22.52 4.93 11.63
C GLU A 166 -21.83 3.94 12.60
N ILE A 167 -22.55 2.93 13.08
CA ILE A 167 -22.04 1.96 14.06
C ILE A 167 -21.23 0.86 13.38
N PHE A 168 -21.80 0.29 12.32
CA PHE A 168 -21.27 -0.92 11.70
C PHE A 168 -20.42 -0.62 10.47
N LYS A 169 -20.50 0.59 9.89
CA LYS A 169 -19.83 0.97 8.63
C LYS A 169 -20.17 0.05 7.45
N VAL A 170 -21.30 -0.66 7.52
CA VAL A 170 -21.78 -1.60 6.49
C VAL A 170 -22.87 -0.96 5.66
N TYR A 171 -22.95 -1.28 4.36
CA TYR A 171 -24.15 -1.03 3.57
C TYR A 171 -25.13 -2.21 3.71
N ALA A 172 -26.07 -2.11 4.65
CA ALA A 172 -26.89 -3.24 5.14
C ALA A 172 -27.78 -3.95 4.10
N LYS A 173 -27.93 -3.37 2.89
CA LYS A 173 -28.83 -3.88 1.84
C LYS A 173 -28.19 -4.95 0.94
N THR A 174 -26.88 -5.12 0.97
CA THR A 174 -26.16 -6.15 0.18
C THR A 174 -25.11 -6.82 1.05
N ILE A 175 -25.51 -7.91 1.70
CA ILE A 175 -24.61 -8.76 2.49
C ILE A 175 -24.63 -10.14 1.85
N GLY A 176 -23.54 -10.53 1.20
CA GLY A 176 -23.38 -11.85 0.61
C GLY A 176 -22.31 -12.64 1.35
N TYR A 177 -22.67 -13.80 1.91
CA TYR A 177 -21.70 -14.79 2.41
C TYR A 177 -21.36 -15.72 1.23
N SER A 178 -20.52 -15.27 0.30
CA SER A 178 -20.18 -16.07 -0.89
C SER A 178 -19.33 -17.29 -0.51
N SER A 179 -19.76 -18.48 -0.92
CA SER A 179 -19.00 -19.70 -0.70
C SER A 179 -17.81 -19.78 -1.64
N GLY A 180 -16.59 -19.80 -1.06
CA GLY A 180 -15.34 -19.98 -1.79
C GLY A 180 -14.24 -18.99 -1.40
N ASN A 181 -14.59 -17.81 -0.89
CA ASN A 181 -13.65 -16.88 -0.26
C ASN A 181 -13.98 -16.77 1.22
N ASN A 182 -13.14 -17.31 2.09
CA ASN A 182 -13.29 -17.24 3.55
C ASN A 182 -13.13 -15.82 4.14
N ASN A 183 -13.16 -14.78 3.31
CA ASN A 183 -13.01 -13.39 3.71
C ASN A 183 -14.38 -12.71 3.70
N VAL A 184 -15.15 -12.96 4.76
CA VAL A 184 -16.27 -12.09 5.10
C VAL A 184 -15.69 -10.86 5.78
N ASP A 185 -16.03 -9.67 5.28
CA ASP A 185 -15.58 -8.42 5.91
C ASP A 185 -15.99 -8.39 7.39
N PHE A 186 -15.05 -7.98 8.25
CA PHE A 186 -15.23 -7.99 9.70
C PHE A 186 -16.48 -7.21 10.13
N GLU A 187 -16.75 -6.09 9.45
CA GLU A 187 -17.90 -5.23 9.65
C GLU A 187 -19.23 -5.99 9.50
N ASN A 188 -19.33 -6.93 8.56
CA ASN A 188 -20.53 -7.76 8.36
C ASN A 188 -20.74 -8.79 9.49
N LEU A 189 -19.70 -9.06 10.28
CA LEU A 189 -19.73 -10.00 11.40
C LEU A 189 -19.99 -9.30 12.74
N MET A 190 -19.87 -7.97 12.79
CA MET A 190 -20.01 -7.19 14.02
C MET A 190 -21.33 -7.39 14.78
N PRO A 191 -22.53 -7.45 14.16
CA PRO A 191 -23.75 -7.71 14.91
C PRO A 191 -23.73 -9.07 15.62
N TYR A 192 -23.16 -10.09 15.00
CA TYR A 192 -23.01 -11.42 15.59
C TYR A 192 -22.04 -11.39 16.78
N ILE A 193 -20.95 -10.63 16.67
CA ILE A 193 -19.98 -10.42 17.74
C ILE A 193 -20.63 -9.76 18.97
N PHE A 194 -21.49 -8.76 18.77
CA PHE A 194 -22.24 -8.12 19.85
C PHE A 194 -23.25 -9.05 20.52
N CYS A 195 -23.78 -10.03 19.79
CA CYS A 195 -24.69 -11.04 20.34
C CYS A 195 -23.99 -12.07 21.22
N LYS A 196 -22.66 -12.08 21.29
CA LYS A 196 -21.86 -13.01 22.13
C LYS A 196 -22.08 -14.48 21.78
N HIS A 197 -21.11 -15.32 22.14
CA HIS A 197 -21.15 -16.77 21.92
C HIS A 197 -21.21 -17.19 20.44
N GLU A 198 -21.01 -18.50 20.18
CA GLU A 198 -21.20 -19.06 18.84
C GLU A 198 -22.68 -18.98 18.45
N VAL A 199 -22.97 -18.83 17.16
CA VAL A 199 -24.34 -18.69 16.65
C VAL A 199 -25.21 -19.93 16.93
N SER A 200 -24.55 -21.08 17.10
CA SER A 200 -25.10 -22.36 17.53
C SER A 200 -25.52 -22.38 19.01
N ASP A 201 -25.06 -21.44 19.83
CA ASP A 201 -25.40 -21.33 21.25
C ASP A 201 -26.84 -20.80 21.41
N SER A 202 -27.59 -21.40 22.32
CA SER A 202 -28.90 -20.90 22.76
C SER A 202 -28.83 -19.49 23.37
N ALA A 203 -27.69 -19.11 23.96
CA ALA A 203 -27.48 -17.78 24.55
C ALA A 203 -27.39 -16.64 23.51
N PHE A 204 -27.04 -16.97 22.25
CA PHE A 204 -26.92 -15.99 21.16
C PHE A 204 -28.20 -15.17 20.98
N TYR A 205 -29.37 -15.83 20.96
CA TYR A 205 -30.63 -15.17 20.63
C TYR A 205 -31.09 -14.21 21.74
N GLU A 206 -30.86 -14.58 23.01
CA GLU A 206 -31.19 -13.71 24.14
C GLU A 206 -30.32 -12.45 24.17
N ASN A 207 -29.06 -12.55 23.75
CA ASN A 207 -28.21 -11.37 23.60
C ASN A 207 -28.54 -10.55 22.34
N TYR A 208 -28.92 -11.20 21.23
CA TYR A 208 -29.48 -10.50 20.07
C TYR A 208 -30.69 -9.65 20.46
N LYS A 209 -31.62 -10.17 21.28
CA LYS A 209 -32.74 -9.37 21.79
C LYS A 209 -32.28 -8.12 22.55
N LYS A 210 -31.25 -8.24 23.40
CA LYS A 210 -30.68 -7.09 24.12
C LYS A 210 -30.05 -6.06 23.17
N VAL A 211 -29.28 -6.51 22.18
CA VAL A 211 -28.70 -5.64 21.15
C VAL A 211 -29.80 -4.93 20.36
N ARG A 212 -30.81 -5.69 19.92
CA ARG A 212 -31.99 -5.21 19.20
C ARG A 212 -32.75 -4.15 20.00
N GLU A 213 -33.01 -4.40 21.28
CA GLU A 213 -33.71 -3.46 22.17
C GLU A 213 -32.90 -2.18 22.41
N SER A 214 -31.60 -2.30 22.67
CA SER A 214 -30.69 -1.15 22.81
C SER A 214 -30.70 -0.29 21.55
N PHE A 215 -30.49 -0.90 20.39
CA PHE A 215 -30.45 -0.19 19.12
C PHE A 215 -31.81 0.44 18.78
N ALA A 216 -32.92 -0.28 19.00
CA ALA A 216 -34.26 0.25 18.75
C ALA A 216 -34.54 1.55 19.50
N LYS A 217 -34.16 1.60 20.78
CA LYS A 217 -34.44 2.76 21.64
C LYS A 217 -33.48 3.93 21.39
N ASN A 218 -32.20 3.63 21.22
CA ASN A 218 -31.15 4.66 21.28
C ASN A 218 -30.60 5.06 19.90
N GLY A 219 -30.85 4.27 18.85
CA GLY A 219 -30.14 4.40 17.58
C GLY A 219 -28.67 3.96 17.65
N PHE A 220 -28.20 3.46 18.81
CA PHE A 220 -26.87 2.89 18.99
C PHE A 220 -26.86 1.72 19.98
N VAL A 221 -25.79 0.92 19.92
CA VAL A 221 -25.57 -0.18 20.88
C VAL A 221 -24.90 0.38 22.13
N GLU A 222 -25.47 0.16 23.30
CA GLU A 222 -24.90 0.68 24.56
C GLU A 222 -23.48 0.15 24.80
N SER A 223 -22.59 1.01 25.31
CA SER A 223 -21.18 0.65 25.55
C SER A 223 -21.03 -0.56 26.47
N ALA A 224 -21.93 -0.76 27.44
CA ALA A 224 -21.92 -1.94 28.31
C ALA A 224 -22.08 -3.26 27.51
N ILE A 225 -22.90 -3.26 26.46
CA ILE A 225 -23.08 -4.43 25.58
C ILE A 225 -21.80 -4.66 24.76
N MET A 226 -21.20 -3.59 24.23
CA MET A 226 -19.95 -3.66 23.46
C MET A 226 -18.78 -4.19 24.30
N VAL A 227 -18.61 -3.66 25.52
CA VAL A 227 -17.58 -4.09 26.48
C VAL A 227 -17.75 -5.55 26.84
N ASP A 228 -18.97 -5.98 27.19
CA ASP A 228 -19.22 -7.38 27.54
C ASP A 228 -19.00 -8.33 26.34
N ALA A 229 -19.32 -7.89 25.13
CA ALA A 229 -19.01 -8.63 23.91
C ALA A 229 -17.50 -8.75 23.65
N ALA A 230 -16.73 -7.71 23.93
CA ALA A 230 -15.28 -7.69 23.82
C ALA A 230 -14.60 -8.54 24.89
N ASP A 231 -15.05 -8.46 26.15
CA ASP A 231 -14.57 -9.31 27.24
C ASP A 231 -14.80 -10.77 26.92
N THR A 232 -16.02 -11.10 26.47
CA THR A 232 -16.36 -12.46 26.05
C THR A 232 -15.46 -12.90 24.88
N TRP A 233 -15.06 -11.99 23.98
CA TRP A 233 -14.17 -12.35 22.87
C TRP A 233 -12.76 -12.64 23.36
N LEU A 234 -12.18 -11.75 24.16
CA LEU A 234 -10.86 -11.97 24.74
C LEU A 234 -10.78 -13.26 25.54
N SER A 235 -11.88 -13.67 26.19
CA SER A 235 -11.94 -14.92 26.94
C SER A 235 -11.71 -16.18 26.10
N THR A 236 -11.91 -16.10 24.78
CA THR A 236 -11.73 -17.23 23.85
C THR A 236 -10.40 -17.21 23.11
N PHE A 237 -9.58 -16.17 23.26
CA PHE A 237 -8.28 -16.11 22.61
C PHE A 237 -7.27 -17.03 23.29
N LYS A 238 -6.54 -17.79 22.48
CA LYS A 238 -5.40 -18.60 22.91
C LYS A 238 -4.25 -18.42 21.93
N ARG A 239 -3.05 -18.76 22.39
CA ARG A 239 -1.90 -18.93 21.50
C ARG A 239 -2.06 -20.26 20.76
N VAL A 240 -2.04 -20.23 19.43
CA VAL A 240 -2.20 -21.40 18.55
C VAL A 240 -1.03 -21.47 17.57
N GLU A 241 -0.62 -22.66 17.16
CA GLU A 241 0.49 -22.81 16.21
C GLU A 241 0.05 -22.37 14.80
N SER A 242 0.78 -21.44 14.19
CA SER A 242 0.36 -20.72 12.98
C SER A 242 0.63 -21.50 11.68
N GLY A 243 0.59 -22.84 11.72
CA GLY A 243 0.91 -23.71 10.58
C GLY A 243 2.40 -23.73 10.17
N VAL A 244 3.22 -22.81 10.69
CA VAL A 244 4.68 -22.77 10.58
C VAL A 244 5.24 -23.22 11.93
N LYS A 245 6.07 -24.26 11.91
CA LYS A 245 6.62 -24.87 13.12
C LYS A 245 7.38 -23.84 13.96
N GLY A 246 7.00 -23.70 15.23
CA GLY A 246 7.61 -22.75 16.18
C GLY A 246 6.97 -21.36 16.19
N LYS A 247 6.08 -21.05 15.25
CA LYS A 247 5.38 -19.77 15.20
C LYS A 247 3.99 -19.90 15.81
N LEU A 248 3.65 -19.00 16.72
CA LEU A 248 2.36 -18.97 17.41
C LEU A 248 1.59 -17.73 17.00
N SER A 249 0.32 -17.89 16.62
CA SER A 249 -0.62 -16.78 16.46
C SER A 249 -1.51 -16.66 17.70
N TYR A 250 -1.92 -15.43 18.01
CA TYR A 250 -2.95 -15.19 19.02
C TYR A 250 -4.31 -15.15 18.33
N ALA A 251 -5.12 -16.17 18.53
CA ALA A 251 -6.39 -16.32 17.82
C ALA A 251 -7.50 -16.85 18.75
N SER A 252 -8.73 -16.45 18.45
CA SER A 252 -9.92 -17.02 19.09
C SER A 252 -10.11 -18.47 18.68
N VAL A 253 -10.28 -19.37 19.65
CA VAL A 253 -10.42 -20.82 19.40
C VAL A 253 -11.86 -21.31 19.26
N SER A 254 -12.86 -20.47 19.52
CA SER A 254 -14.25 -20.92 19.71
C SER A 254 -15.32 -19.89 19.36
N ARG A 255 -15.10 -18.97 18.41
CA ARG A 255 -16.11 -17.94 18.09
C ARG A 255 -16.80 -18.03 16.76
N ASP A 256 -16.27 -18.83 15.83
CA ASP A 256 -16.94 -19.38 14.64
C ASP A 256 -15.83 -19.60 13.60
N THR A 257 -15.15 -20.73 13.76
CA THR A 257 -14.02 -21.12 12.90
C THR A 257 -14.43 -21.27 11.44
N ALA A 258 -15.72 -21.56 11.19
CA ALA A 258 -16.32 -21.73 9.88
C ALA A 258 -16.50 -20.42 9.08
N VAL A 259 -16.49 -19.25 9.75
CA VAL A 259 -16.64 -17.94 9.08
C VAL A 259 -15.47 -16.98 9.35
N GLY A 260 -14.34 -17.48 9.84
CA GLY A 260 -13.08 -16.73 9.89
C GLY A 260 -12.89 -15.76 11.07
N ILE A 261 -13.79 -15.73 12.07
CA ILE A 261 -13.69 -14.82 13.25
C ILE A 261 -12.67 -15.33 14.28
N LYS A 262 -11.42 -15.50 13.84
CA LYS A 262 -10.32 -15.97 14.68
C LYS A 262 -9.30 -14.87 14.97
N ALA A 263 -9.17 -13.90 14.07
CA ALA A 263 -8.18 -12.84 14.17
C ALA A 263 -8.52 -11.83 15.26
N PHE A 264 -7.48 -11.19 15.79
CA PHE A 264 -7.61 -10.03 16.66
C PHE A 264 -7.95 -8.80 15.81
N GLU A 265 -8.96 -8.04 16.21
CA GLU A 265 -9.46 -6.88 15.45
C GLU A 265 -9.32 -5.58 16.26
N PRO A 266 -8.22 -4.81 16.06
CA PRO A 266 -7.93 -3.62 16.85
C PRO A 266 -9.05 -2.57 16.79
N GLY A 267 -9.73 -2.45 15.64
CA GLY A 267 -10.83 -1.51 15.46
C GLY A 267 -12.01 -1.79 16.40
N PHE A 268 -12.37 -3.05 16.56
CA PHE A 268 -13.46 -3.47 17.46
C PHE A 268 -13.10 -3.29 18.93
N PHE A 269 -11.92 -3.77 19.36
CA PHE A 269 -11.49 -3.60 20.75
C PHE A 269 -11.27 -2.12 21.09
N GLY A 270 -10.83 -1.33 20.12
CA GLY A 270 -10.69 0.11 20.26
C GLY A 270 -12.03 0.80 20.47
N LEU A 271 -13.05 0.42 19.69
CA LEU A 271 -14.42 0.89 19.86
C LEU A 271 -15.02 0.47 21.21
N ALA A 272 -14.91 -0.81 21.58
CA ALA A 272 -15.53 -1.35 22.78
C ALA A 272 -14.93 -0.78 24.08
N TYR A 273 -13.60 -0.65 24.16
CA TYR A 273 -12.92 -0.16 25.36
C TYR A 273 -12.57 1.34 25.30
N GLY A 274 -12.84 2.02 24.20
CA GLY A 274 -12.50 3.45 24.02
C GLY A 274 -10.99 3.69 23.96
N MET A 275 -10.26 2.84 23.24
CA MET A 275 -8.80 2.85 23.18
C MET A 275 -8.26 2.89 21.75
N HIS A 276 -7.01 3.35 21.60
CA HIS A 276 -6.32 3.41 20.30
C HIS A 276 -5.15 2.42 20.29
N PHE A 277 -5.02 1.67 19.20
CA PHE A 277 -3.93 0.74 18.96
C PHE A 277 -2.91 1.38 18.01
N PRO A 278 -1.74 1.82 18.50
CA PRO A 278 -0.69 2.36 17.64
C PRO A 278 -0.10 1.25 16.74
N THR A 279 0.64 1.61 15.71
CA THR A 279 1.31 0.63 14.82
C THR A 279 2.83 0.60 15.02
N GLN A 280 3.35 1.23 16.08
CA GLN A 280 4.79 1.34 16.36
C GLN A 280 5.25 0.27 17.35
N TYR A 281 6.51 -0.15 17.25
CA TYR A 281 7.13 -1.18 18.10
C TYR A 281 8.21 -0.60 19.02
N PRO A 282 8.38 -1.12 20.25
CA PRO A 282 7.43 -1.93 21.01
C PRO A 282 6.41 -1.03 21.73
N ASP A 283 5.13 -1.19 21.41
CA ASP A 283 4.04 -0.53 22.14
C ASP A 283 3.21 -1.52 22.96
N SER A 284 2.71 -1.03 24.09
CA SER A 284 1.70 -1.71 24.88
C SER A 284 0.55 -0.76 25.16
N VAL A 285 -0.68 -1.27 25.17
CA VAL A 285 -1.86 -0.46 25.46
C VAL A 285 -2.64 -1.09 26.60
N GLN A 286 -2.88 -0.29 27.64
CA GLN A 286 -3.68 -0.71 28.79
C GLN A 286 -5.17 -0.56 28.50
N ILE A 287 -5.95 -1.57 28.85
CA ILE A 287 -7.42 -1.49 28.90
C ILE A 287 -7.77 -0.63 30.13
N LYS A 288 -8.33 0.56 29.89
CA LYS A 288 -8.77 1.50 30.95
C LYS A 288 -10.30 1.63 30.96
N CYS A 289 -10.97 0.50 31.02
CA CYS A 289 -12.42 0.41 30.94
C CYS A 289 -12.95 -0.28 32.21
N LYS A 290 -13.42 0.51 33.18
CA LYS A 290 -13.84 -0.01 34.51
C LYS A 290 -14.97 -1.06 34.47
N SER A 291 -15.77 -1.06 33.40
CA SER A 291 -16.82 -2.05 33.20
C SER A 291 -16.31 -3.37 32.60
N SER A 292 -15.06 -3.41 32.13
CA SER A 292 -14.43 -4.62 31.57
C SER A 292 -13.86 -5.51 32.68
N ALA A 293 -14.02 -6.82 32.53
CA ALA A 293 -13.33 -7.83 33.35
C ALA A 293 -11.80 -7.83 33.15
N TYR A 294 -11.32 -7.17 32.09
CA TYR A 294 -9.91 -7.02 31.74
C TYR A 294 -9.36 -5.63 32.07
N ASP A 295 -10.07 -4.81 32.87
CA ASP A 295 -9.56 -3.51 33.32
C ASP A 295 -8.17 -3.64 33.96
N GLY A 296 -7.25 -2.77 33.53
CA GLY A 296 -5.86 -2.77 33.96
C GLY A 296 -4.94 -3.76 33.24
N LYS A 297 -5.47 -4.68 32.41
CA LYS A 297 -4.65 -5.57 31.56
C LYS A 297 -4.05 -4.82 30.38
N TYR A 298 -3.00 -5.39 29.80
CA TYR A 298 -2.26 -4.81 28.69
C TYR A 298 -2.36 -5.68 27.45
N PHE A 299 -2.58 -5.05 26.30
CA PHE A 299 -2.23 -5.60 25.00
C PHE A 299 -0.77 -5.28 24.70
N ILE A 300 -0.06 -6.26 24.14
CA ILE A 300 1.33 -6.16 23.71
C ILE A 300 1.37 -6.35 22.19
N TYR A 301 2.12 -5.51 21.50
CA TYR A 301 2.39 -5.65 20.07
C TYR A 301 3.66 -6.50 19.87
N ASP A 302 3.49 -7.69 19.30
CA ASP A 302 4.59 -8.63 19.00
C ASP A 302 4.94 -8.48 17.51
N THR A 303 6.21 -8.19 17.18
CA THR A 303 6.70 -8.08 15.79
C THR A 303 7.56 -9.27 15.41
N TYR A 304 7.45 -9.69 14.16
CA TYR A 304 8.36 -10.65 13.54
C TYR A 304 9.25 -9.87 12.56
N ASP A 305 10.56 -9.80 12.82
CA ASP A 305 11.53 -8.94 12.11
C ASP A 305 11.82 -9.33 10.63
N ASN A 306 10.99 -10.19 10.01
CA ASN A 306 11.18 -10.70 8.64
C ASN A 306 10.15 -10.16 7.62
N GLY A 307 9.85 -8.86 7.65
CA GLY A 307 9.19 -8.20 6.51
C GLY A 307 7.66 -8.09 6.57
N GLY A 308 7.10 -7.74 7.73
CA GLY A 308 5.86 -6.95 7.82
C GLY A 308 4.52 -7.69 7.74
N PHE A 309 4.47 -9.02 7.62
CA PHE A 309 3.21 -9.75 7.43
C PHE A 309 2.62 -10.45 8.67
N ASP A 310 3.29 -10.41 9.83
CA ASP A 310 2.86 -11.22 10.99
C ASP A 310 2.82 -10.49 12.35
N SER A 311 2.98 -9.17 12.36
CA SER A 311 2.85 -8.42 13.61
C SER A 311 1.42 -8.49 14.14
N HIS A 312 1.26 -8.80 15.43
CA HIS A 312 -0.07 -8.96 16.01
C HIS A 312 -0.14 -8.45 17.44
N TRP A 313 -1.33 -7.97 17.79
CA TRP A 313 -1.69 -7.62 19.16
C TRP A 313 -2.11 -8.88 19.93
N ARG A 314 -1.54 -9.07 21.11
CA ARG A 314 -1.94 -10.14 22.05
C ARG A 314 -2.17 -9.61 23.45
N LEU A 315 -3.09 -10.23 24.18
CA LEU A 315 -3.26 -9.91 25.60
C LEU A 315 -2.08 -10.47 26.41
N LYS A 316 -1.53 -9.66 27.30
CA LYS A 316 -0.50 -10.06 28.27
C LYS A 316 -1.04 -11.13 29.23
N ASP A 317 -0.33 -12.24 29.37
CA ASP A 317 -0.79 -13.34 30.23
C ASP A 317 -0.45 -13.13 31.71
N SER A 318 -1.05 -13.94 32.58
CA SER A 318 -0.86 -13.83 34.04
C SER A 318 0.55 -14.18 34.52
N LEU A 319 1.30 -15.00 33.77
CA LEU A 319 2.67 -15.34 34.11
C LEU A 319 3.57 -14.15 33.79
N GLU A 320 3.38 -13.51 32.63
CA GLU A 320 4.07 -12.29 32.21
C GLU A 320 3.80 -11.10 33.13
N ASP A 321 2.65 -11.08 33.81
CA ASP A 321 2.38 -10.12 34.90
C ASP A 321 3.31 -10.30 36.10
N SER A 322 3.85 -11.50 36.32
CA SER A 322 4.69 -11.83 37.48
C SER A 322 6.19 -11.82 37.17
N ILE A 323 6.59 -12.33 36.00
CA ILE A 323 8.01 -12.60 35.69
C ILE A 323 8.56 -11.79 34.49
N GLY A 324 7.75 -10.89 33.94
CA GLY A 324 8.11 -10.07 32.77
C GLY A 324 7.61 -10.67 31.45
N ILE A 325 7.56 -9.82 30.41
CA ILE A 325 7.03 -10.18 29.09
C ILE A 325 8.06 -11.06 28.36
N CYS A 326 7.59 -12.14 27.71
CA CYS A 326 8.42 -12.91 26.78
C CYS A 326 8.12 -12.44 25.35
N ILE A 327 9.04 -11.69 24.77
CA ILE A 327 8.94 -11.13 23.41
C ILE A 327 9.74 -12.02 22.47
N PHE A 328 9.22 -12.24 21.26
CA PHE A 328 9.78 -13.14 20.25
C PHE A 328 11.28 -12.92 19.97
N GLU A 329 11.75 -11.68 20.04
CA GLU A 329 13.14 -11.28 19.75
C GLU A 329 14.11 -11.39 20.96
N THR A 330 13.63 -11.80 22.15
CA THR A 330 14.39 -11.69 23.40
C THR A 330 14.63 -13.04 24.08
N ARG A 331 15.73 -13.13 24.85
CA ARG A 331 16.07 -14.32 25.65
C ARG A 331 16.17 -13.99 27.12
N SER A 332 15.58 -14.81 27.98
CA SER A 332 15.61 -14.58 29.42
C SER A 332 15.43 -15.86 30.23
N ILE A 333 16.12 -15.96 31.37
CA ILE A 333 15.86 -16.99 32.39
C ILE A 333 15.43 -16.32 33.69
N VAL A 334 14.32 -16.79 34.26
CA VAL A 334 13.81 -16.29 35.53
C VAL A 334 13.51 -17.45 36.48
N MET A 335 14.00 -17.34 37.70
CA MET A 335 13.60 -18.24 38.80
C MET A 335 12.33 -17.69 39.46
N TYR A 336 11.25 -18.47 39.43
CA TYR A 336 9.98 -18.06 40.06
C TYR A 336 9.35 -19.23 40.82
N LYS A 337 9.08 -19.01 42.12
CA LYS A 337 8.51 -20.01 43.04
C LYS A 337 9.26 -21.36 43.07
N GLY A 338 10.59 -21.32 42.87
CA GLY A 338 11.46 -22.50 42.93
C GLY A 338 11.58 -23.27 41.60
N ASP A 339 10.82 -22.88 40.58
CA ASP A 339 10.94 -23.42 39.23
C ASP A 339 11.73 -22.43 38.34
N GLU A 340 12.42 -22.98 37.33
CA GLU A 340 13.18 -22.21 36.33
C GLU A 340 12.32 -22.02 35.07
N TYR A 341 12.24 -20.78 34.61
CA TYR A 341 11.50 -20.40 33.40
C TYR A 341 12.46 -19.84 32.35
N LEU A 342 12.32 -20.30 31.10
CA LEU A 342 13.12 -19.85 29.95
C LEU A 342 12.21 -19.22 28.89
N CYS A 343 12.49 -17.97 28.51
CA CYS A 343 11.99 -17.35 27.30
C CYS A 343 13.07 -17.49 26.23
N ARG A 344 12.76 -18.22 25.14
CA ARG A 344 13.66 -18.40 24.01
C ARG A 344 13.44 -17.31 22.97
N GLU A 345 14.48 -17.02 22.21
CA GLU A 345 14.33 -16.30 20.95
C GLU A 345 13.49 -17.15 19.99
N GLU A 346 12.72 -16.49 19.14
CA GLU A 346 11.68 -17.09 18.31
C GLU A 346 10.54 -17.77 19.08
N SER A 347 10.38 -17.41 20.35
CA SER A 347 9.26 -17.84 21.18
C SER A 347 8.72 -16.66 21.97
N ASN A 348 7.40 -16.57 22.11
CA ASN A 348 6.79 -15.67 23.07
C ASN A 348 6.35 -16.39 24.35
N ILE A 349 6.64 -17.69 24.51
CA ILE A 349 6.24 -18.52 25.67
C ILE A 349 7.40 -18.67 26.67
N TRP A 350 7.04 -18.59 27.96
CA TRP A 350 7.89 -19.03 29.07
C TRP A 350 7.82 -20.56 29.25
N GLU A 351 8.93 -21.24 29.00
CA GLU A 351 9.09 -22.69 29.21
C GLU A 351 9.50 -23.00 30.65
N LYS A 352 8.75 -23.89 31.31
CA LYS A 352 9.01 -24.28 32.70
C LYS A 352 9.86 -25.55 32.79
N ASN A 353 10.79 -25.59 33.74
CA ASN A 353 11.54 -26.79 34.14
C ASN A 353 12.31 -27.44 32.98
N VAL A 354 13.04 -26.61 32.25
CA VAL A 354 13.88 -27.03 31.12
C VAL A 354 14.98 -27.99 31.58
N SER A 355 15.16 -29.09 30.83
CA SER A 355 16.26 -30.02 31.04
C SER A 355 17.60 -29.33 30.76
N GLN A 356 18.68 -29.92 31.28
CA GLN A 356 20.02 -29.36 31.07
C GLN A 356 20.39 -29.25 29.58
N LYS A 357 19.93 -30.20 28.75
CA LYS A 357 20.11 -30.14 27.30
C LYS A 357 19.33 -28.98 26.67
N GLU A 358 18.10 -28.74 27.12
CA GLU A 358 17.25 -27.66 26.63
C GLU A 358 17.73 -26.27 27.06
N LEU A 359 18.35 -26.17 28.24
CA LEU A 359 19.01 -24.96 28.73
C LEU A 359 20.25 -24.64 27.89
N LEU A 360 21.05 -25.67 27.60
CA LEU A 360 22.23 -25.59 26.75
C LEU A 360 21.87 -25.10 25.35
N SER A 361 20.89 -25.69 24.68
CA SER A 361 20.47 -25.26 23.33
C SER A 361 19.64 -23.96 23.31
N GLY A 362 18.84 -23.71 24.35
CA GLY A 362 17.85 -22.63 24.35
C GLY A 362 18.30 -21.28 24.85
N TYR A 363 19.12 -21.28 25.88
CA TYR A 363 19.66 -20.05 26.46
C TYR A 363 21.10 -19.84 26.00
N TYR A 364 21.92 -20.89 26.10
CA TYR A 364 23.33 -20.86 25.76
C TYR A 364 23.63 -21.20 24.30
N GLN A 365 22.61 -21.42 23.45
CA GLN A 365 22.72 -21.76 22.03
C GLN A 365 23.38 -23.12 21.72
N ASP A 366 23.14 -23.58 20.50
CA ASP A 366 23.73 -24.81 20.00
C ASP A 366 25.25 -24.68 19.79
N CYS A 367 25.96 -25.69 20.28
CA CYS A 367 27.38 -25.91 20.01
C CYS A 367 27.56 -26.09 18.49
N GLY A 368 28.54 -25.39 17.90
CA GLY A 368 28.82 -25.38 16.46
C GLY A 368 28.15 -24.25 15.67
N THR A 369 26.99 -23.74 16.11
CA THR A 369 26.33 -22.60 15.43
C THR A 369 26.86 -21.28 15.96
N TYR A 370 27.01 -21.16 17.28
CA TYR A 370 27.46 -19.93 17.95
C TYR A 370 28.73 -20.11 18.78
N TYR A 371 29.06 -21.35 19.17
CA TYR A 371 30.25 -21.69 19.94
C TYR A 371 31.15 -22.60 19.11
N GLU A 372 32.42 -22.22 18.99
CA GLU A 372 33.43 -22.97 18.23
C GLU A 372 33.86 -24.25 18.97
N ASP A 373 34.39 -25.22 18.22
CA ASP A 373 35.02 -26.43 18.76
C ASP A 373 36.06 -26.06 19.83
N GLY A 374 36.01 -26.72 20.98
CA GLY A 374 36.87 -26.41 22.12
C GLY A 374 36.31 -25.38 23.11
N SER A 375 35.15 -24.78 22.82
CA SER A 375 34.47 -23.87 23.75
C SER A 375 34.04 -24.59 25.02
N VAL A 376 34.21 -23.98 26.19
CA VAL A 376 33.80 -24.56 27.47
C VAL A 376 32.78 -23.68 28.19
N ILE A 377 31.76 -24.30 28.75
CA ILE A 377 30.75 -23.63 29.58
C ILE A 377 30.53 -24.40 30.87
N PHE A 378 30.21 -23.67 31.93
CA PHE A 378 29.91 -24.25 33.23
C PHE A 378 28.41 -24.18 33.45
N VAL A 379 27.75 -25.34 33.51
CA VAL A 379 26.33 -25.43 33.83
C VAL A 379 26.23 -26.07 35.20
N ARG A 380 25.80 -25.27 36.18
CA ARG A 380 25.77 -25.63 37.61
C ARG A 380 27.19 -25.91 38.14
N ASP A 381 27.57 -27.19 38.28
CA ASP A 381 28.84 -27.66 38.86
C ASP A 381 29.72 -28.48 37.89
N SER A 382 29.28 -28.62 36.65
CA SER A 382 29.94 -29.44 35.63
C SER A 382 30.44 -28.59 34.48
N LEU A 383 31.67 -28.87 34.04
CA LEU A 383 32.28 -28.24 32.87
C LEU A 383 31.91 -29.05 31.62
N TYR A 384 31.24 -28.41 30.68
CA TYR A 384 30.89 -28.97 29.38
C TYR A 384 31.82 -28.39 28.32
N LEU A 385 32.25 -29.24 27.39
CA LEU A 385 33.08 -28.88 26.24
C LEU A 385 32.26 -29.03 24.97
N CYS A 386 32.22 -28.00 24.13
CA CYS A 386 31.72 -28.10 22.77
C CYS A 386 32.76 -28.88 21.96
N GLU A 387 32.42 -30.10 21.54
CA GLU A 387 33.27 -30.92 20.69
C GLU A 387 32.57 -31.11 19.33
N CYS A 388 33.31 -30.84 18.25
CA CYS A 388 32.87 -31.05 16.89
C CYS A 388 33.51 -32.30 16.28
N GLU A 389 32.70 -33.17 15.70
CA GLU A 389 33.18 -34.27 14.88
C GLU A 389 33.77 -33.73 13.57
N LYS A 390 34.63 -34.52 12.91
CA LYS A 390 35.16 -34.19 11.56
C LYS A 390 34.06 -34.04 10.49
N SER A 391 32.89 -34.59 10.75
CA SER A 391 31.67 -34.45 9.95
C SER A 391 31.03 -33.05 10.05
N GLY A 392 31.50 -32.20 10.98
CA GLY A 392 30.94 -30.88 11.26
C GLY A 392 29.80 -30.90 12.30
N SER A 393 29.42 -32.08 12.81
CA SER A 393 28.42 -32.19 13.88
C SER A 393 29.03 -31.83 15.23
N CYS A 394 28.53 -30.79 15.88
CA CYS A 394 29.03 -30.30 17.16
C CYS A 394 28.04 -30.57 18.29
N ALA A 395 28.53 -30.97 19.46
CA ALA A 395 27.70 -31.22 20.64
C ALA A 395 28.41 -30.85 21.95
N TRP A 396 27.63 -30.46 22.95
CA TRP A 396 28.11 -30.28 24.32
C TRP A 396 28.40 -31.65 24.97
N ASN A 397 29.66 -31.91 25.31
CA ASN A 397 30.14 -33.14 25.95
C ASN A 397 30.49 -32.91 27.45
N ASP A 398 30.20 -33.89 28.30
CA ASP A 398 30.50 -33.95 29.73
C ASP A 398 31.84 -34.64 30.07
N LYS A 399 32.73 -34.84 29.10
CA LYS A 399 34.05 -35.52 29.20
C LYS A 399 34.90 -35.17 30.42
N TYR A 400 34.83 -33.92 30.87
CA TYR A 400 35.58 -33.35 31.99
C TYR A 400 34.76 -33.23 33.29
N ALA A 401 33.51 -33.69 33.30
CA ALA A 401 32.68 -33.76 34.50
C ALA A 401 33.31 -34.73 35.51
N GLY A 402 33.74 -34.20 36.66
CA GLY A 402 34.29 -34.98 37.76
C GLY A 402 35.73 -35.51 37.60
N LYS A 403 36.52 -35.04 36.62
CA LYS A 403 37.91 -35.49 36.36
C LYS A 403 39.00 -34.42 36.60
N GLU A 404 40.26 -34.84 36.78
CA GLU A 404 41.43 -33.97 36.96
C GLU A 404 42.04 -33.51 35.61
N ILE A 405 42.53 -32.27 35.53
CA ILE A 405 42.95 -31.56 34.29
C ILE A 405 44.41 -31.10 34.41
N THR A 406 45.25 -31.29 33.37
CA THR A 406 46.72 -31.08 33.39
C THR A 406 47.23 -30.11 32.30
N GLU A 407 48.48 -29.61 32.39
CA GLU A 407 49.09 -28.69 31.37
C GLU A 407 49.13 -29.27 29.94
N LYS A 408 49.02 -30.59 29.80
CA LYS A 408 48.97 -31.28 28.50
C LYS A 408 47.61 -31.11 27.81
N ASP A 409 46.56 -30.78 28.56
CA ASP A 409 45.21 -30.48 28.07
C ASP A 409 45.11 -29.00 27.69
N THR A 410 46.04 -28.49 26.87
CA THR A 410 46.37 -27.05 26.68
C THR A 410 45.18 -26.10 26.55
N LEU A 411 44.12 -26.48 25.82
CA LEU A 411 42.90 -25.68 25.65
C LEU A 411 42.02 -25.64 26.91
N VAL A 412 41.81 -26.80 27.54
CA VAL A 412 40.96 -26.92 28.73
C VAL A 412 41.72 -26.45 29.98
N TYR A 413 43.05 -26.57 30.00
CA TYR A 413 43.89 -26.24 31.13
C TYR A 413 43.89 -24.75 31.46
N ALA A 414 43.96 -23.85 30.47
CA ALA A 414 43.93 -22.41 30.73
C ALA A 414 42.59 -21.98 31.38
N LYS A 415 41.47 -22.53 30.91
CA LYS A 415 40.12 -22.27 31.46
C LYS A 415 39.90 -22.98 32.80
N ALA A 416 40.44 -24.17 32.99
CA ALA A 416 40.43 -24.87 34.26
C ALA A 416 41.32 -24.20 35.31
N LEU A 417 42.50 -23.70 34.92
CA LEU A 417 43.41 -22.91 35.76
C LEU A 417 42.71 -21.65 36.22
N ASP A 418 42.03 -20.95 35.31
CA ASP A 418 41.25 -19.78 35.67
C ASP A 418 40.12 -20.10 36.65
N ILE A 419 39.31 -21.14 36.40
CA ILE A 419 38.21 -21.55 37.31
C ILE A 419 38.76 -22.01 38.67
N LYS A 420 39.86 -22.77 38.71
CA LYS A 420 40.50 -23.25 39.95
C LYS A 420 41.15 -22.11 40.73
N ALA A 421 41.89 -21.22 40.06
CA ALA A 421 42.45 -20.02 40.64
C ALA A 421 41.33 -19.10 41.14
N SER A 422 40.21 -18.99 40.42
CA SER A 422 39.04 -18.22 40.82
C SER A 422 38.33 -18.80 42.05
N ARG A 423 38.34 -20.13 42.26
CA ARG A 423 37.83 -20.75 43.50
C ARG A 423 38.75 -20.58 44.71
N LYS A 424 40.08 -20.52 44.52
CA LYS A 424 41.09 -20.48 45.60
C LYS A 424 41.62 -19.07 45.93
N LEU A 425 41.71 -18.21 44.93
CA LEU A 425 42.20 -16.83 45.01
C LEU A 425 41.05 -15.80 44.89
N GLY A 426 39.81 -16.27 44.72
CA GLY A 426 38.64 -15.45 44.40
C GLY A 426 38.51 -15.18 42.89
N GLN A 427 37.29 -14.94 42.40
CA GLN A 427 37.07 -14.64 40.97
C GLN A 427 37.97 -13.47 40.57
N CYS A 428 38.62 -13.60 39.42
CA CYS A 428 39.35 -12.50 38.79
C CYS A 428 38.30 -11.46 38.36
N TYR A 429 37.91 -10.60 39.29
CA TYR A 429 37.04 -9.47 39.01
C TYR A 429 37.84 -8.41 38.26
N SER A 430 37.18 -7.53 37.54
CA SER A 430 37.82 -6.38 36.90
C SER A 430 38.62 -5.51 37.89
N SER A 431 38.28 -5.54 39.18
CA SER A 431 39.01 -4.84 40.25
C SER A 431 40.32 -5.50 40.70
N GLY A 432 40.57 -6.77 40.35
CA GLY A 432 41.82 -7.51 40.63
C GLY A 432 42.74 -7.61 39.40
N TYR A 433 42.38 -6.92 38.31
CA TYR A 433 43.13 -6.96 37.05
C TYR A 433 44.56 -6.44 37.25
N GLY A 434 45.55 -7.23 36.81
CA GLY A 434 46.97 -6.92 36.95
C GLY A 434 47.62 -7.41 38.24
N ASP A 435 46.86 -7.97 39.18
CA ASP A 435 47.41 -8.58 40.39
C ASP A 435 48.33 -9.74 40.02
N ARG A 436 49.62 -9.57 40.36
CA ARG A 436 50.67 -10.55 40.11
C ARG A 436 50.90 -11.36 41.38
N LYS A 437 50.65 -12.66 41.31
CA LYS A 437 50.81 -13.61 42.42
C LYS A 437 51.66 -14.78 41.98
N ILE A 438 52.17 -15.52 42.95
CA ILE A 438 52.82 -16.80 42.70
C ILE A 438 51.82 -17.88 43.12
N PHE A 439 51.40 -18.73 42.19
CA PHE A 439 50.49 -19.86 42.43
C PHE A 439 51.19 -21.14 41.97
N ASP A 440 51.44 -22.07 42.91
CA ASP A 440 52.17 -23.32 42.68
C ASP A 440 53.45 -23.15 41.84
N SER A 441 54.29 -22.19 42.22
CA SER A 441 55.61 -21.88 41.60
C SER A 441 55.57 -21.13 40.25
N LEU A 442 54.39 -20.71 39.80
CA LEU A 442 54.21 -19.98 38.54
C LEU A 442 53.94 -18.48 38.80
N TYR A 443 54.55 -17.59 38.01
CA TYR A 443 54.18 -16.17 37.98
C TYR A 443 52.85 -16.02 37.23
N VAL A 444 51.79 -15.74 37.97
CA VAL A 444 50.44 -15.57 37.42
C VAL A 444 49.93 -14.14 37.62
N GLN A 445 49.13 -13.67 36.68
CA GLN A 445 48.53 -12.34 36.62
C GLN A 445 47.04 -12.48 36.28
N CYS A 446 46.16 -11.85 37.05
CA CYS A 446 44.72 -11.76 36.71
C CYS A 446 44.54 -10.83 35.50
N ILE A 447 44.07 -11.37 34.38
CA ILE A 447 43.92 -10.71 33.07
C ILE A 447 42.57 -11.09 32.45
N GLY A 448 41.75 -10.08 32.14
CA GLY A 448 40.52 -10.29 31.36
C GLY A 448 39.46 -11.13 32.08
N ARG A 449 39.36 -10.94 33.40
CA ARG A 449 38.57 -11.77 34.32
C ARG A 449 39.03 -13.23 34.45
N SER A 450 40.25 -13.52 33.98
CA SER A 450 40.86 -14.83 34.09
C SER A 450 42.29 -14.82 34.66
N TRP A 451 42.70 -15.82 35.43
CA TRP A 451 44.08 -15.93 35.93
C TRP A 451 45.03 -16.57 34.88
N THR A 452 46.16 -15.92 34.51
CA THR A 452 47.08 -16.32 33.40
C THR A 452 48.59 -16.21 33.78
N LYS A 453 49.55 -16.82 33.05
CA LYS A 453 51.03 -16.89 33.36
C LYS A 453 51.93 -15.82 32.64
N ILE A 454 53.08 -15.33 33.19
CA ILE A 454 53.95 -14.19 32.66
C ILE A 454 55.53 -14.25 32.82
N ASP A 455 56.34 -13.33 32.19
CA ASP A 455 57.87 -13.24 32.12
C ASP A 455 58.60 -12.14 32.98
N SER A 456 59.96 -12.01 32.90
CA SER A 456 60.83 -11.18 33.78
C SER A 456 61.08 -9.71 33.39
N LEU A 457 61.26 -9.34 32.11
CA LEU A 457 61.28 -7.92 31.68
C LEU A 457 59.89 -7.31 31.95
N THR A 458 58.86 -8.14 31.77
CA THR A 458 57.46 -7.97 32.19
C THR A 458 57.27 -7.90 33.72
N TYR A 459 58.23 -8.39 34.51
CA TYR A 459 58.20 -8.22 35.96
C TYR A 459 58.77 -6.84 36.39
N TYR A 460 59.86 -6.34 35.75
CA TYR A 460 60.63 -5.14 36.16
C TYR A 460 60.26 -3.81 35.51
N LEU A 461 60.19 -3.77 34.18
CA LEU A 461 59.58 -2.63 33.49
C LEU A 461 58.05 -2.68 33.63
N ASN A 462 57.54 -3.70 34.33
CA ASN A 462 56.18 -4.18 34.28
C ASN A 462 55.90 -4.83 32.93
N ARG A 463 54.78 -5.56 32.80
CA ARG A 463 54.36 -6.03 31.49
C ARG A 463 54.29 -4.80 30.60
N CYS A 464 54.71 -4.90 29.35
CA CYS A 464 54.43 -3.82 28.41
C CYS A 464 52.91 -3.58 28.47
N THR A 465 52.54 -2.50 29.13
CA THR A 465 51.21 -2.16 29.64
C THR A 465 50.98 -0.73 29.20
N LYS A 466 49.74 -0.36 28.86
CA LYS A 466 49.44 0.91 28.16
C LYS A 466 49.90 2.16 28.93
N ASP A 467 49.95 2.07 30.25
CA ASP A 467 50.41 3.12 31.19
C ASP A 467 51.94 3.26 31.26
N ARG A 468 52.66 2.36 30.59
CA ARG A 468 54.11 2.32 30.56
C ARG A 468 54.56 1.69 29.27
N VAL A 469 54.40 2.46 28.21
CA VAL A 469 54.74 2.07 26.84
C VAL A 469 56.03 2.70 26.38
N THR A 470 56.46 3.79 27.00
CA THR A 470 57.77 4.40 26.80
C THR A 470 58.62 4.29 28.05
N GLY A 471 59.91 4.13 27.83
CA GLY A 471 60.90 4.02 28.89
C GLY A 471 62.16 4.75 28.46
N LYS A 472 62.72 5.53 29.39
CA LYS A 472 64.08 6.06 29.20
C LYS A 472 65.03 5.17 30.00
N HIS A 473 65.92 4.53 29.28
CA HIS A 473 67.03 3.79 29.86
C HIS A 473 68.28 4.27 29.12
N LEU A 474 69.19 4.99 29.79
CA LEU A 474 70.47 5.45 29.22
C LEU A 474 70.43 6.51 28.09
N GLY A 475 69.49 7.46 28.09
CA GLY A 475 69.52 8.64 27.19
C GLY A 475 68.79 8.49 25.84
N VAL A 476 68.44 7.25 25.49
CA VAL A 476 67.63 6.88 24.32
C VAL A 476 66.18 6.68 24.74
N TYR A 477 65.27 6.97 23.81
CA TYR A 477 63.85 6.83 24.01
C TYR A 477 63.39 5.47 23.49
N TYR A 478 62.92 4.61 24.39
CA TYR A 478 62.38 3.30 24.06
C TYR A 478 60.86 3.29 24.16
N GLY A 479 60.26 2.47 23.33
CA GLY A 479 58.85 2.17 23.24
C GLY A 479 58.61 0.66 23.11
N CYS A 480 57.67 0.07 23.83
CA CYS A 480 57.17 -1.30 23.59
C CYS A 480 55.73 -1.27 23.15
N ARG A 481 55.24 -2.36 22.53
CA ARG A 481 53.85 -2.55 22.07
C ARG A 481 53.37 -1.49 21.08
N ASP A 482 53.28 -0.23 21.50
CA ASP A 482 52.72 0.92 20.77
C ASP A 482 53.68 1.54 19.75
N PHE A 483 54.88 0.96 19.64
CA PHE A 483 55.94 1.49 18.79
C PHE A 483 56.43 0.44 17.80
N ALA A 484 55.53 -0.46 17.39
CA ALA A 484 55.80 -1.49 16.39
C ALA A 484 56.32 -0.90 15.06
N ASP A 485 55.94 0.34 14.74
CA ASP A 485 56.36 1.10 13.55
C ASP A 485 57.83 1.50 13.57
N TYR A 486 58.43 1.40 14.75
CA TYR A 486 59.84 1.58 15.02
C TYR A 486 60.52 0.28 15.49
N GLY A 487 59.87 -0.88 15.32
CA GLY A 487 60.44 -2.21 15.57
C GLY A 487 60.13 -2.84 16.94
N ALA A 488 59.15 -2.34 17.70
CA ALA A 488 58.72 -2.91 18.99
C ALA A 488 57.72 -4.09 18.85
N GLY A 489 57.52 -4.87 19.93
CA GLY A 489 56.51 -5.94 20.00
C GLY A 489 55.63 -5.88 21.25
N ASP A 490 54.54 -6.64 21.30
CA ASP A 490 53.46 -6.47 22.31
C ASP A 490 53.85 -6.65 23.77
N THR A 491 54.95 -7.36 23.99
CA THR A 491 55.58 -7.56 25.30
C THR A 491 57.08 -7.21 25.24
N VAL A 492 57.51 -6.56 24.14
CA VAL A 492 58.91 -6.41 23.72
C VAL A 492 59.23 -4.94 23.38
N TRP A 493 60.29 -4.39 23.96
CA TRP A 493 60.68 -2.97 23.89
C TRP A 493 61.65 -2.63 22.68
N ALA A 494 61.59 -1.43 22.03
CA ALA A 494 62.39 -0.89 20.87
C ALA A 494 62.56 0.68 20.82
N GLU A 495 63.25 1.36 19.87
CA GLU A 495 63.62 2.83 19.87
C GLU A 495 62.68 3.79 19.09
N ILE A 496 62.55 5.10 19.44
CA ILE A 496 61.56 6.06 18.84
C ILE A 496 62.01 7.56 18.65
N PRO A 497 61.44 8.35 17.69
CA PRO A 497 61.72 9.80 17.45
C PRO A 497 61.31 10.79 18.56
N ALA A 498 61.85 12.02 18.54
CA ALA A 498 61.64 13.01 19.60
C ALA A 498 60.20 13.54 19.76
N PRO A 499 59.47 13.90 18.68
CA PRO A 499 58.03 14.16 18.78
C PRO A 499 57.30 12.96 19.40
N VAL A 500 57.63 11.73 18.99
CA VAL A 500 57.01 10.48 19.49
C VAL A 500 57.27 10.27 20.99
N TYR A 501 58.49 10.51 21.48
CA TYR A 501 58.80 10.40 22.91
C TYR A 501 58.15 11.50 23.75
N ARG A 502 58.04 12.72 23.23
CA ARG A 502 57.31 13.83 23.89
C ARG A 502 55.79 13.65 23.80
N ASN A 503 55.34 12.50 23.29
CA ASN A 503 53.94 12.19 23.04
C ASN A 503 53.28 13.21 22.11
N VAL A 504 54.04 13.83 21.20
CA VAL A 504 53.48 14.52 20.05
C VAL A 504 53.07 13.41 19.09
N ILE A 505 51.77 13.24 18.95
CA ILE A 505 51.20 12.11 18.23
C ILE A 505 51.35 12.36 16.74
N CYS A 506 51.85 11.37 15.99
CA CYS A 506 51.69 11.36 14.53
C CYS A 506 50.58 10.39 14.21
N ASP A 507 49.42 10.98 14.03
CA ASP A 507 48.20 10.32 13.62
C ASP A 507 47.66 11.05 12.39
N GLU A 508 46.52 10.61 11.88
CA GLU A 508 45.84 11.27 10.77
C GLU A 508 45.48 12.75 11.08
N LYS A 509 45.26 13.10 12.35
CA LYS A 509 44.96 14.48 12.77
C LYS A 509 46.18 15.38 12.67
N SER A 510 47.32 14.78 12.92
CA SER A 510 48.60 15.41 12.80
C SER A 510 49.18 15.14 11.41
N LEU A 511 48.48 14.43 10.52
CA LEU A 511 48.96 14.14 9.17
C LEU A 511 49.21 15.47 8.47
N LYS A 512 50.43 15.62 7.94
CA LYS A 512 50.95 16.87 7.38
C LYS A 512 51.16 18.02 8.37
N LYS A 513 50.85 17.86 9.67
CA LYS A 513 51.27 18.78 10.73
C LYS A 513 52.80 18.82 10.78
N VAL A 514 53.33 20.01 10.99
CA VAL A 514 54.76 20.26 11.05
C VAL A 514 55.14 20.70 12.46
N GLU A 515 56.16 20.07 13.03
CA GLU A 515 56.70 20.37 14.36
C GLU A 515 58.17 20.75 14.26
N GLU A 516 58.59 21.77 14.99
CA GLU A 516 59.98 22.22 15.01
C GLU A 516 60.67 21.75 16.31
N ASP A 517 61.82 21.07 16.19
CA ASP A 517 62.68 20.76 17.34
C ASP A 517 64.14 20.99 17.00
N ASN A 518 64.79 21.91 17.73
CA ASN A 518 66.21 22.24 17.56
C ASN A 518 66.63 22.60 16.11
N GLY A 519 65.77 23.29 15.35
CA GLY A 519 66.05 23.75 13.97
C GLY A 519 65.69 22.75 12.86
N ASP A 520 65.13 21.60 13.22
CA ASP A 520 64.61 20.61 12.27
C ASP A 520 63.07 20.62 12.24
N TYR A 521 62.49 20.53 11.04
CA TYR A 521 61.05 20.35 10.85
C TYR A 521 60.72 18.87 10.71
N PHE A 522 59.71 18.41 11.45
CA PHE A 522 59.19 17.05 11.39
C PHE A 522 57.77 17.12 10.85
N ILE A 523 57.48 16.36 9.79
CA ILE A 523 56.13 16.16 9.29
C ILE A 523 55.63 14.80 9.72
N CYS A 524 54.38 14.76 10.13
CA CYS A 524 53.72 13.49 10.34
C CYS A 524 53.18 12.98 9.00
N GLU A 525 53.54 11.76 8.64
CA GLU A 525 53.26 11.18 7.34
C GLU A 525 52.75 9.76 7.43
N SER A 526 51.90 9.42 6.46
CA SER A 526 51.37 8.09 6.21
C SER A 526 52.28 7.29 5.28
N LYS A 527 52.63 6.05 5.65
CA LYS A 527 53.23 5.06 4.74
C LYS A 527 52.36 3.81 4.66
N LYS A 528 51.97 3.42 3.44
CA LYS A 528 51.33 2.12 3.20
C LYS A 528 52.31 0.98 3.47
N VAL A 529 51.88 -0.01 4.23
CA VAL A 529 52.62 -1.24 4.51
C VAL A 529 52.60 -2.11 3.24
N GLU A 530 53.76 -2.56 2.77
CA GLU A 530 53.85 -3.31 1.51
C GLU A 530 53.12 -4.65 1.63
N GLY A 531 52.13 -4.90 0.75
CA GLY A 531 51.26 -6.07 0.83
C GLY A 531 50.12 -5.99 1.86
N SER A 532 49.86 -4.79 2.42
CA SER A 532 48.73 -4.50 3.29
C SER A 532 48.13 -3.13 2.94
N ASP A 533 46.85 -2.94 3.25
CA ASP A 533 46.20 -1.63 3.17
C ASP A 533 46.46 -0.76 4.41
N ASP A 534 47.16 -1.28 5.42
CA ASP A 534 47.52 -0.52 6.61
C ASP A 534 48.41 0.67 6.27
N VAL A 535 48.01 1.81 6.81
CA VAL A 535 48.72 3.08 6.69
C VAL A 535 49.33 3.40 8.05
N LYS A 536 50.65 3.38 8.12
CA LYS A 536 51.39 3.73 9.33
C LYS A 536 51.74 5.20 9.32
N TYR A 537 51.18 5.93 10.28
CA TYR A 537 51.47 7.33 10.50
C TYR A 537 52.70 7.45 11.39
N LYS A 538 53.75 8.07 10.86
CA LYS A 538 54.98 8.27 11.59
C LYS A 538 55.52 9.66 11.39
N TRP A 539 56.02 10.23 12.48
CA TRP A 539 56.84 11.42 12.40
C TRP A 539 58.09 11.10 11.61
N ARG A 540 58.30 11.85 10.53
CA ARG A 540 59.50 11.89 9.71
C ARG A 540 60.03 13.32 9.70
N LYS A 541 61.34 13.47 9.58
CA LYS A 541 62.00 14.77 9.36
C LYS A 541 61.80 15.25 7.90
N LEU A 542 61.42 16.52 7.68
CA LEU A 542 61.18 17.17 6.37
C LEU A 542 62.46 17.65 5.67
N ASP A 543 62.42 17.69 4.35
CA ASP A 543 63.46 18.30 3.51
C ASP A 543 63.12 19.77 3.16
N SER A 544 64.12 20.60 2.84
CA SER A 544 63.93 22.06 2.69
C SER A 544 63.07 22.51 1.51
N ALA A 545 62.96 21.72 0.44
CA ALA A 545 62.11 22.03 -0.72
C ALA A 545 60.60 21.75 -0.49
N GLU A 546 60.26 20.98 0.55
CA GLU A 546 58.87 20.61 0.90
C GLU A 546 58.20 21.65 1.83
N ALA A 547 58.97 22.59 2.37
CA ALA A 547 58.51 23.61 3.31
C ALA A 547 57.89 24.85 2.62
N ILE A 548 56.84 24.66 1.82
CA ILE A 548 56.07 25.73 1.12
C ILE A 548 54.94 26.32 2.00
N PRO A 549 54.43 27.56 1.75
CA PRO A 549 53.54 28.26 2.69
C PRO A 549 52.26 27.52 3.10
N PRO A 550 51.47 26.89 2.20
CA PRO A 550 50.30 26.12 2.62
C PRO A 550 50.63 24.90 3.48
N VAL A 551 51.83 24.29 3.31
CA VAL A 551 52.28 23.13 4.10
C VAL A 551 52.78 23.57 5.48
N VAL A 552 53.53 24.67 5.54
CA VAL A 552 54.05 25.23 6.81
C VAL A 552 52.92 25.85 7.65
N ASN A 553 51.95 26.51 7.00
CA ASN A 553 50.76 27.04 7.66
C ASN A 553 49.70 25.98 7.98
N MET A 554 49.98 24.70 7.69
CA MET A 554 49.11 23.54 7.98
C MET A 554 47.72 23.66 7.35
N GLU A 555 47.64 24.16 6.12
CA GLU A 555 46.37 24.30 5.40
C GLU A 555 45.86 22.94 4.95
N THR A 556 44.59 22.64 5.25
CA THR A 556 43.96 21.36 4.87
C THR A 556 43.90 21.21 3.36
N CYS A 557 44.50 20.14 2.83
CA CYS A 557 44.57 19.88 1.40
C CYS A 557 43.41 18.94 0.98
N GLU A 558 42.23 19.50 0.73
CA GLU A 558 41.10 18.77 0.15
C GLU A 558 41.15 18.79 -1.38
N VAL A 559 40.71 17.72 -2.03
CA VAL A 559 40.81 17.58 -3.49
C VAL A 559 40.13 18.77 -4.18
N HIS A 560 40.83 19.40 -5.13
CA HIS A 560 40.40 20.59 -5.87
C HIS A 560 40.31 21.90 -5.08
N LEU A 561 40.66 21.91 -3.78
CA LEU A 561 40.74 23.14 -2.99
C LEU A 561 41.84 24.07 -3.54
N LYS A 562 41.51 25.37 -3.66
CA LYS A 562 42.45 26.42 -4.05
C LYS A 562 42.57 27.46 -2.92
N LYS A 563 43.78 27.97 -2.67
CA LYS A 563 44.06 29.07 -1.73
C LYS A 563 45.06 30.05 -2.34
N MET A 564 44.97 31.33 -2.01
CA MET A 564 45.87 32.37 -2.54
C MET A 564 46.76 32.93 -1.42
N TYR A 565 48.08 32.93 -1.61
CA TYR A 565 49.05 33.63 -0.73
C TYR A 565 49.92 34.53 -1.60
N ASP A 566 50.05 35.80 -1.22
CA ASP A 566 50.89 36.80 -1.91
C ASP A 566 50.68 36.88 -3.44
N GLY A 567 49.43 36.74 -3.88
CA GLY A 567 49.06 36.77 -5.30
C GLY A 567 49.32 35.48 -6.08
N VAL A 568 49.80 34.42 -5.42
CA VAL A 568 50.01 33.10 -6.02
C VAL A 568 48.90 32.16 -5.57
N VAL A 569 48.22 31.53 -6.53
CA VAL A 569 47.20 30.51 -6.24
C VAL A 569 47.88 29.15 -6.09
N TYR A 570 47.62 28.50 -4.97
CA TYR A 570 48.01 27.13 -4.68
C TYR A 570 46.79 26.25 -4.85
N LYS A 571 46.98 25.10 -5.50
CA LYS A 571 45.94 24.09 -5.65
C LYS A 571 46.33 22.84 -4.88
N CYS A 572 45.34 22.21 -4.27
CA CYS A 572 45.47 20.88 -3.72
C CYS A 572 45.07 19.85 -4.78
N TYR A 573 45.98 18.96 -5.12
CA TYR A 573 45.70 17.83 -6.01
C TYR A 573 46.15 16.53 -5.34
N TYR A 574 45.21 15.60 -5.14
CA TYR A 574 45.43 14.35 -4.40
C TYR A 574 46.13 14.53 -3.04
N GLY A 575 45.70 15.52 -2.25
CA GLY A 575 46.25 15.76 -0.91
C GLY A 575 47.65 16.37 -0.89
N VAL A 576 48.14 16.87 -2.04
CA VAL A 576 49.43 17.57 -2.14
C VAL A 576 49.21 19.00 -2.64
N TRP A 577 49.72 19.97 -1.87
CA TRP A 577 49.76 21.37 -2.26
C TRP A 577 50.82 21.62 -3.33
N SER A 578 50.44 22.33 -4.39
CA SER A 578 51.34 22.78 -5.45
C SER A 578 50.90 24.15 -5.96
N VAL A 579 51.79 24.85 -6.65
CA VAL A 579 51.45 26.11 -7.32
C VAL A 579 50.53 25.81 -8.51
N ALA A 580 49.37 26.48 -8.59
CA ALA A 580 48.44 26.34 -9.70
C ALA A 580 49.00 27.05 -10.94
N LYS A 581 48.80 26.46 -12.13
CA LYS A 581 49.18 27.11 -13.40
C LYS A 581 48.07 28.06 -13.84
N ASP A 582 48.40 29.18 -14.45
CA ASP A 582 47.42 30.18 -14.93
C ASP A 582 46.37 29.61 -15.89
N GLU A 583 46.71 28.56 -16.64
CA GLU A 583 45.81 27.87 -17.58
C GLU A 583 44.71 27.04 -16.88
N GLU A 584 44.86 26.76 -15.58
CA GLU A 584 43.97 25.90 -14.78
C GLU A 584 42.93 26.69 -13.96
N LEU A 585 42.96 28.01 -14.05
CA LEU A 585 42.08 28.92 -13.31
C LEU A 585 41.03 29.53 -14.25
N LEU A 586 39.77 29.50 -13.84
CA LEU A 586 38.72 30.27 -14.51
C LEU A 586 38.98 31.78 -14.34
N PRO A 587 38.50 32.64 -15.26
CA PRO A 587 38.80 34.07 -15.21
C PRO A 587 38.43 34.74 -13.87
N PHE A 588 37.26 34.44 -13.30
CA PHE A 588 36.88 34.96 -11.97
C PHE A 588 37.69 34.33 -10.82
N GLU A 589 38.25 33.12 -10.97
CA GLU A 589 39.20 32.55 -10.00
C GLU A 589 40.56 33.27 -10.05
N LYS A 590 41.00 33.75 -11.23
CA LYS A 590 42.21 34.60 -11.36
C LYS A 590 42.05 35.94 -10.66
N GLU A 591 40.81 36.43 -10.60
CA GLU A 591 40.41 37.66 -9.90
C GLU A 591 40.16 37.43 -8.39
N GLY A 592 40.29 36.19 -7.91
CA GLY A 592 40.22 35.84 -6.48
C GLY A 592 38.88 35.25 -6.01
N GLU A 593 37.89 35.07 -6.88
CA GLU A 593 36.59 34.46 -6.52
C GLU A 593 36.66 32.93 -6.51
N LEU A 594 37.29 32.37 -5.47
CA LEU A 594 37.39 30.92 -5.28
C LEU A 594 36.08 30.32 -4.75
N CYS A 595 35.73 29.11 -5.20
CA CYS A 595 34.64 28.33 -4.61
C CYS A 595 35.06 27.90 -3.21
N SER A 596 34.37 28.42 -2.21
CA SER A 596 34.67 28.26 -0.78
C SER A 596 33.37 28.31 0.01
N GLU A 597 33.44 28.08 1.33
CA GLU A 597 32.25 28.08 2.20
C GLU A 597 31.37 29.34 2.05
N GLN A 598 31.98 30.49 1.79
CA GLN A 598 31.25 31.75 1.59
C GLN A 598 30.42 31.78 0.31
N ASN A 599 30.76 30.92 -0.66
CA ASN A 599 30.19 30.86 -1.99
C ASN A 599 29.48 29.52 -2.27
N TYR A 600 29.33 28.59 -1.33
CA TYR A 600 28.66 27.32 -1.60
C TYR A 600 27.22 27.53 -2.07
N TRP A 601 26.84 26.78 -3.12
CA TRP A 601 25.58 26.92 -3.84
C TRP A 601 25.38 28.28 -4.51
N ALA A 602 26.38 29.16 -4.47
CA ALA A 602 26.37 30.37 -5.27
C ALA A 602 26.41 29.97 -6.75
N LEU A 603 25.57 30.65 -7.51
CA LEU A 603 25.49 30.50 -8.95
C LEU A 603 26.18 31.70 -9.58
N LYS A 604 27.13 31.47 -10.47
CA LYS A 604 27.81 32.51 -11.25
C LYS A 604 27.61 32.26 -12.73
N GLU A 605 27.23 33.30 -13.45
CA GLU A 605 27.20 33.27 -14.92
C GLU A 605 28.52 33.85 -15.44
N TYR A 606 29.22 33.09 -16.28
CA TYR A 606 30.43 33.54 -16.97
C TYR A 606 30.40 33.04 -18.42
N GLU A 607 30.58 33.95 -19.38
CA GLU A 607 30.53 33.66 -20.82
C GLU A 607 29.27 32.87 -21.26
N GLY A 608 28.11 33.18 -20.66
CA GLY A 608 26.82 32.52 -20.96
C GLY A 608 26.72 31.07 -20.46
N GLN A 609 27.59 30.68 -19.53
CA GLN A 609 27.56 29.40 -18.84
C GLN A 609 27.35 29.63 -17.34
N TYR A 610 26.54 28.78 -16.74
CA TYR A 610 26.29 28.83 -15.31
C TYR A 610 27.21 27.85 -14.60
N TYR A 611 27.88 28.36 -13.58
CA TYR A 611 28.72 27.60 -12.68
C TYR A 611 28.08 27.60 -11.30
N LEU A 612 27.94 26.42 -10.72
CA LEU A 612 27.51 26.24 -9.34
C LEU A 612 28.75 25.94 -8.51
N CYS A 613 28.94 26.69 -7.42
CA CYS A 613 29.97 26.33 -6.45
C CYS A 613 29.48 25.13 -5.64
N GLU A 614 29.96 23.95 -6.03
CA GLU A 614 29.50 22.68 -5.49
C GLU A 614 30.23 22.39 -4.18
N ARG A 615 29.46 22.28 -3.10
CA ARG A 615 30.00 22.09 -1.75
C ARG A 615 30.86 20.84 -1.66
N ASP A 616 30.40 19.75 -2.27
CA ASP A 616 30.99 18.42 -2.08
C ASP A 616 32.36 18.29 -2.75
N PHE A 617 32.70 19.20 -3.68
CA PHE A 617 33.93 19.14 -4.45
C PHE A 617 34.76 20.43 -4.42
N ASN A 618 34.36 21.44 -3.62
CA ASN A 618 35.08 22.71 -3.46
C ASN A 618 35.53 23.38 -4.77
N HIS A 619 34.74 23.25 -5.84
CA HIS A 619 35.05 23.83 -7.14
C HIS A 619 33.78 24.34 -7.83
N TRP A 620 34.00 25.21 -8.81
CA TRP A 620 32.95 25.70 -9.69
C TRP A 620 32.62 24.63 -10.73
N GLU A 621 31.51 23.93 -10.54
CA GLU A 621 30.98 22.96 -11.49
C GLU A 621 30.17 23.67 -12.57
N LYS A 622 30.53 23.45 -13.83
CA LYS A 622 29.74 23.95 -14.95
C LYS A 622 28.45 23.13 -15.05
N LEU A 623 27.30 23.78 -14.89
CA LEU A 623 26.02 23.12 -15.05
C LEU A 623 25.79 22.68 -16.50
N ASP A 624 25.26 21.47 -16.66
CA ASP A 624 24.76 21.00 -17.95
C ASP A 624 23.55 21.82 -18.44
N ALA A 625 23.16 21.61 -19.69
CA ALA A 625 22.07 22.37 -20.30
C ALA A 625 20.74 22.27 -19.55
N HIS A 626 20.40 21.07 -19.05
CA HIS A 626 19.15 20.80 -18.35
C HIS A 626 19.13 21.48 -16.98
N SER A 627 20.21 21.34 -16.20
CA SER A 627 20.35 21.92 -14.86
C SER A 627 20.47 23.44 -14.91
N ALA A 628 21.13 23.98 -15.95
CA ALA A 628 21.24 25.42 -16.18
C ALA A 628 19.91 26.05 -16.62
N ALA A 629 19.06 25.33 -17.35
CA ALA A 629 17.85 25.87 -17.99
C ALA A 629 16.94 26.63 -17.02
N ARG A 630 16.71 26.09 -15.81
CA ARG A 630 15.89 26.76 -14.80
C ARG A 630 16.41 28.15 -14.42
N TYR A 631 17.72 28.32 -14.39
CA TYR A 631 18.37 29.58 -14.02
C TYR A 631 18.40 30.53 -15.22
N VAL A 632 18.71 30.01 -16.41
CA VAL A 632 18.59 30.75 -17.67
C VAL A 632 17.22 31.40 -17.77
N TYR A 633 16.14 30.64 -17.56
CA TYR A 633 14.77 31.18 -17.67
C TYR A 633 14.39 32.10 -16.51
N ARG A 634 14.84 31.80 -15.28
CA ARG A 634 14.68 32.71 -14.14
C ARG A 634 15.30 34.08 -14.44
N ASP A 635 16.52 34.10 -14.96
CA ASP A 635 17.30 35.33 -15.15
C ASP A 635 16.86 36.09 -16.41
N SER A 636 16.45 35.38 -17.47
CA SER A 636 16.01 36.01 -18.72
C SER A 636 14.53 36.43 -18.76
N ILE A 637 13.65 35.68 -18.09
CA ILE A 637 12.18 35.86 -18.18
C ILE A 637 11.56 36.21 -16.83
N GLY A 638 12.19 35.81 -15.72
CA GLY A 638 11.73 36.08 -14.36
C GLY A 638 11.26 34.83 -13.61
N THR A 639 10.84 35.00 -12.36
CA THR A 639 10.31 33.93 -11.51
C THR A 639 8.86 33.59 -11.85
N CYS A 640 8.46 32.31 -11.67
CA CYS A 640 7.12 31.85 -12.00
C CYS A 640 5.99 32.58 -11.26
N ASP A 641 6.24 33.10 -10.07
CA ASP A 641 5.26 33.84 -9.26
C ASP A 641 4.99 35.26 -9.78
N THR A 642 5.89 35.79 -10.60
CA THR A 642 5.84 37.18 -11.09
C THR A 642 5.38 37.28 -12.55
N LEU A 643 5.24 36.14 -13.24
CA LEU A 643 4.86 36.12 -14.65
C LEU A 643 3.36 36.33 -14.83
N SER A 644 2.99 37.52 -15.30
CA SER A 644 1.61 37.89 -15.66
C SER A 644 1.03 37.05 -16.81
N LYS A 645 1.88 36.41 -17.61
CA LYS A 645 1.52 35.45 -18.65
C LYS A 645 2.44 34.24 -18.58
N LYS A 646 1.93 33.12 -18.06
CA LYS A 646 2.66 31.84 -18.04
C LYS A 646 2.66 31.27 -19.48
N THR A 647 3.79 30.74 -19.94
CA THR A 647 3.95 30.09 -21.26
C THR A 647 4.83 28.84 -21.14
N ILE A 648 4.92 28.08 -22.23
CA ILE A 648 5.81 26.92 -22.36
C ILE A 648 6.87 27.26 -23.42
N ILE A 649 8.13 27.01 -23.11
CA ILE A 649 9.30 27.41 -23.89
C ILE A 649 10.07 26.17 -24.30
N TRP A 650 10.60 26.14 -25.51
CA TRP A 650 11.50 25.08 -25.95
C TRP A 650 12.95 25.41 -25.56
N ASN A 651 13.62 24.47 -24.91
CA ASN A 651 15.04 24.57 -24.62
C ASN A 651 15.84 23.80 -25.66
N GLU A 652 16.48 24.52 -26.59
CA GLU A 652 17.27 23.89 -27.67
C GLU A 652 18.42 23.02 -27.16
N LYS A 653 19.04 23.39 -26.04
CA LYS A 653 20.20 22.66 -25.52
C LYS A 653 19.80 21.36 -24.80
N ALA A 654 18.62 21.34 -24.16
CA ALA A 654 18.09 20.17 -23.46
C ALA A 654 17.14 19.33 -24.35
N ALA A 655 16.67 19.88 -25.48
CA ALA A 655 15.63 19.29 -26.33
C ALA A 655 14.33 18.96 -25.57
N GLU A 656 13.93 19.87 -24.67
CA GLU A 656 12.78 19.69 -23.76
C GLU A 656 11.95 20.98 -23.68
N PHE A 657 10.65 20.83 -23.35
CA PHE A 657 9.81 21.97 -23.02
C PHE A 657 9.96 22.35 -21.56
N TRP A 658 9.95 23.65 -21.29
CA TRP A 658 10.09 24.23 -19.96
C TRP A 658 8.93 25.18 -19.71
N GLY A 659 8.37 25.12 -18.50
CA GLY A 659 7.26 25.98 -18.10
C GLY A 659 7.20 26.12 -16.58
N CYS A 660 6.24 26.91 -16.12
CA CYS A 660 6.00 27.07 -14.70
C CYS A 660 5.20 25.90 -14.15
N ILE A 661 5.85 25.07 -13.34
CA ILE A 661 5.27 23.92 -12.65
C ILE A 661 5.24 24.17 -11.15
N THR A 662 4.33 23.50 -10.43
CA THR A 662 4.23 23.61 -8.97
C THR A 662 4.93 22.43 -8.31
N LYS A 663 5.98 22.70 -7.52
CA LYS A 663 6.65 21.71 -6.65
C LYS A 663 6.38 22.06 -5.17
N ASN A 664 6.84 21.22 -4.24
CA ASN A 664 6.64 21.38 -2.80
C ASN A 664 7.03 22.76 -2.25
N ASN A 665 7.98 23.45 -2.89
CA ASN A 665 8.48 24.76 -2.47
C ASN A 665 7.86 25.94 -3.25
N GLY A 666 6.75 25.71 -3.96
CA GLY A 666 6.06 26.71 -4.76
C GLY A 666 6.30 26.59 -6.28
N PRO A 667 5.81 27.55 -7.07
CA PRO A 667 5.98 27.58 -8.52
C PRO A 667 7.45 27.80 -8.92
N THR A 668 7.94 26.96 -9.82
CA THR A 668 9.30 27.03 -10.35
C THR A 668 9.32 26.69 -11.84
N TRP A 669 10.35 27.14 -12.54
CA TRP A 669 10.67 26.63 -13.87
C TRP A 669 11.02 25.14 -13.76
N GLY A 670 10.42 24.34 -14.62
CA GLY A 670 10.71 22.92 -14.74
C GLY A 670 10.25 22.36 -16.08
N VAL A 671 10.63 21.11 -16.34
CA VAL A 671 10.28 20.41 -17.56
C VAL A 671 8.77 20.19 -17.64
N VAL A 672 8.21 20.42 -18.82
CA VAL A 672 6.82 20.15 -19.17
C VAL A 672 6.79 19.08 -20.25
N THR A 673 5.91 18.10 -20.09
CA THR A 673 5.70 17.02 -21.06
C THR A 673 4.42 17.27 -21.84
N MET A 674 4.50 17.22 -23.17
CA MET A 674 3.35 17.38 -24.07
C MET A 674 2.85 16.01 -24.55
N ASN A 675 2.21 15.26 -23.65
CA ASN A 675 1.62 13.96 -23.92
C ASN A 675 0.40 13.69 -23.02
N ALA A 676 -0.56 12.91 -23.51
CA ALA A 676 -1.67 12.44 -22.69
C ALA A 676 -1.29 11.22 -21.85
N ILE A 677 -0.66 10.24 -22.50
CA ILE A 677 -0.16 8.99 -21.91
C ILE A 677 1.35 8.88 -22.18
N MET A 678 2.04 8.06 -21.39
CA MET A 678 3.43 7.69 -21.64
C MET A 678 3.56 7.12 -23.06
N ASN A 679 4.43 7.71 -23.88
CA ASN A 679 4.67 7.44 -25.32
C ASN A 679 3.79 8.20 -26.35
N ASP A 680 2.76 8.94 -25.93
CA ASP A 680 1.91 9.75 -26.84
C ASP A 680 2.42 11.18 -26.96
N THR A 681 3.67 11.33 -27.42
CA THR A 681 4.31 12.63 -27.59
C THR A 681 4.02 13.25 -28.95
N ILE A 682 4.33 14.55 -29.11
CA ILE A 682 4.36 15.23 -30.41
C ILE A 682 5.09 14.37 -31.45
N PRO A 683 4.46 14.07 -32.61
CA PRO A 683 5.07 13.29 -33.68
C PRO A 683 6.42 13.84 -34.13
N SER A 684 7.32 12.94 -34.50
CA SER A 684 8.70 13.22 -34.91
C SER A 684 8.82 14.05 -36.18
N TYR A 685 7.79 14.04 -37.04
CA TYR A 685 7.72 14.89 -38.24
C TYR A 685 7.31 16.33 -37.94
N PHE A 686 6.81 16.63 -36.73
CA PHE A 686 6.63 18.00 -36.28
C PHE A 686 7.93 18.53 -35.69
N ASP A 687 8.25 19.78 -36.02
CA ASP A 687 9.28 20.51 -35.29
C ASP A 687 8.75 20.89 -33.89
N LYS A 688 9.25 20.19 -32.87
CA LYS A 688 8.83 20.38 -31.47
C LYS A 688 9.04 21.82 -31.01
N ASN A 689 10.03 22.55 -31.54
CA ASN A 689 10.28 23.94 -31.13
C ASN A 689 9.07 24.85 -31.42
N LYS A 690 8.26 24.55 -32.45
CA LYS A 690 7.12 25.38 -32.86
C LYS A 690 5.98 25.34 -31.86
N PHE A 691 5.93 24.30 -31.03
CA PHE A 691 4.95 24.17 -29.95
C PHE A 691 5.28 25.05 -28.73
N SER A 692 6.35 25.84 -28.78
CA SER A 692 6.72 26.81 -27.75
C SER A 692 6.16 28.21 -28.01
N GLY A 693 6.16 29.06 -26.97
CA GLY A 693 5.76 30.47 -27.08
C GLY A 693 4.25 30.71 -27.16
N GLY A 694 3.44 29.69 -26.89
CA GLY A 694 1.98 29.79 -26.82
C GLY A 694 1.49 30.60 -25.61
N THR A 695 0.18 30.58 -25.38
CA THR A 695 -0.48 31.28 -24.27
C THR A 695 -1.18 30.28 -23.36
N ILE A 696 -0.96 30.39 -22.05
CA ILE A 696 -1.78 29.71 -21.06
C ILE A 696 -3.07 30.52 -20.88
N VAL A 697 -4.18 30.03 -21.46
CA VAL A 697 -5.48 30.71 -21.50
C VAL A 697 -6.12 30.73 -20.11
N ASN A 698 -5.91 29.66 -19.34
CA ASN A 698 -6.24 29.54 -17.92
C ASN A 698 -5.31 28.49 -17.30
N ASP A 699 -5.40 28.25 -15.98
CA ASP A 699 -4.50 27.33 -15.26
C ASP A 699 -4.48 25.88 -15.79
N SER A 700 -5.41 25.51 -16.69
CA SER A 700 -5.54 24.17 -17.26
C SER A 700 -5.40 24.10 -18.78
N ILE A 701 -5.20 25.21 -19.50
CA ILE A 701 -5.21 25.20 -20.98
C ILE A 701 -4.02 25.98 -21.53
N TYR A 702 -3.19 25.30 -22.32
CA TYR A 702 -2.12 25.89 -23.13
C TYR A 702 -2.51 25.88 -24.60
N LYS A 703 -2.37 27.01 -25.27
CA LYS A 703 -2.75 27.21 -26.68
C LYS A 703 -1.53 27.68 -27.47
N VAL A 704 -1.24 27.08 -28.61
CA VAL A 704 -0.12 27.46 -29.49
C VAL A 704 -0.49 27.32 -30.96
N ALA A 705 -0.07 28.29 -31.78
CA ALA A 705 -0.23 28.22 -33.23
C ALA A 705 1.04 27.62 -33.84
N VAL A 706 0.88 26.55 -34.63
CA VAL A 706 1.97 25.86 -35.32
C VAL A 706 1.57 25.75 -36.78
N ASP A 707 2.29 26.46 -37.65
CA ASP A 707 1.96 26.60 -39.06
C ASP A 707 0.54 27.19 -39.23
N GLU A 708 -0.36 26.50 -39.93
CA GLU A 708 -1.76 26.90 -40.13
C GLU A 708 -2.73 26.33 -39.09
N TYR A 709 -2.22 25.60 -38.09
CA TYR A 709 -3.02 24.91 -37.08
C TYR A 709 -2.92 25.61 -35.72
N GLU A 710 -4.03 25.65 -35.01
CA GLU A 710 -4.07 26.13 -33.62
C GLU A 710 -4.27 24.95 -32.68
N PHE A 711 -3.23 24.56 -31.94
CA PHE A 711 -3.24 23.44 -31.01
C PHE A 711 -3.62 23.89 -29.60
N TRP A 712 -4.49 23.09 -28.96
CA TRP A 712 -4.98 23.32 -27.61
C TRP A 712 -4.68 22.10 -26.74
N PHE A 713 -3.88 22.33 -25.70
CA PHE A 713 -3.45 21.32 -24.76
C PHE A 713 -4.10 21.54 -23.40
N ARG A 714 -4.60 20.46 -22.79
CA ARG A 714 -5.18 20.47 -21.46
C ARG A 714 -4.16 19.95 -20.45
N LYS A 715 -4.02 20.63 -19.32
CA LYS A 715 -3.19 20.19 -18.20
C LYS A 715 -3.77 18.91 -17.59
N ILE A 716 -2.94 17.87 -17.50
CA ILE A 716 -3.28 16.56 -16.93
C ILE A 716 -2.66 16.40 -15.53
N SER A 717 -1.42 16.87 -15.36
CA SER A 717 -0.71 16.95 -14.08
C SER A 717 0.07 18.27 -13.99
N ASN A 718 0.81 18.50 -12.91
CA ASN A 718 1.58 19.73 -12.71
C ASN A 718 2.62 20.02 -13.80
N ASP A 719 3.10 18.98 -14.47
CA ASP A 719 4.18 18.96 -15.45
C ASP A 719 3.76 18.33 -16.79
N ARG A 720 2.46 18.06 -17.01
CA ARG A 720 1.97 17.37 -18.22
C ARG A 720 0.77 18.03 -18.85
N PHE A 721 0.81 18.14 -20.17
CA PHE A 721 -0.24 18.69 -21.03
C PHE A 721 -0.56 17.71 -22.16
N GLY A 722 -1.82 17.30 -22.29
CA GLY A 722 -2.29 16.45 -23.39
C GLY A 722 -3.02 17.26 -24.46
N LEU A 723 -2.77 16.95 -25.73
CA LEU A 723 -3.54 17.52 -26.84
C LEU A 723 -4.99 17.04 -26.72
N TYR A 724 -5.96 17.95 -26.83
CA TYR A 724 -7.38 17.59 -26.85
C TYR A 724 -8.16 18.28 -27.97
N ARG A 725 -7.62 19.35 -28.55
CA ARG A 725 -8.27 20.13 -29.62
C ARG A 725 -7.25 20.70 -30.60
N VAL A 726 -7.62 20.76 -31.86
CA VAL A 726 -6.94 21.55 -32.90
C VAL A 726 -7.96 22.31 -33.72
N ASP A 727 -7.68 23.57 -34.06
CA ASP A 727 -8.46 24.31 -35.04
C ASP A 727 -7.69 24.40 -36.37
N ILE A 728 -8.34 24.01 -37.46
CA ILE A 728 -7.78 23.97 -38.82
C ILE A 728 -8.73 24.73 -39.73
N SER A 729 -8.26 25.81 -40.36
CA SER A 729 -9.07 26.63 -41.28
C SER A 729 -10.41 27.10 -40.70
N GLY A 730 -10.46 27.37 -39.39
CA GLY A 730 -11.65 27.81 -38.68
C GLY A 730 -12.61 26.71 -38.22
N ILE A 731 -12.32 25.44 -38.52
CA ILE A 731 -13.06 24.27 -38.04
C ILE A 731 -12.35 23.69 -36.82
N THR A 732 -13.10 23.44 -35.76
CA THR A 732 -12.59 22.84 -34.52
C THR A 732 -12.73 21.32 -34.56
N TYR A 733 -11.63 20.62 -34.30
CA TYR A 733 -11.56 19.18 -34.19
C TYR A 733 -11.15 18.75 -32.78
N SER A 734 -11.68 17.62 -32.33
CA SER A 734 -11.08 16.90 -31.20
C SER A 734 -9.80 16.23 -31.71
N ALA A 735 -8.69 16.35 -30.98
CA ALA A 735 -7.38 15.89 -31.46
C ALA A 735 -6.56 15.22 -30.38
N TYR A 736 -5.71 14.27 -30.77
CA TYR A 736 -4.75 13.63 -29.89
C TYR A 736 -3.53 13.13 -30.68
N PHE A 737 -2.42 12.96 -29.97
CA PHE A 737 -1.25 12.27 -30.51
C PHE A 737 -1.29 10.81 -30.10
N SER A 738 -0.93 9.91 -31.01
CA SER A 738 -0.67 8.51 -30.67
C SER A 738 0.37 7.92 -31.62
N ARG A 739 1.35 7.19 -31.06
CA ARG A 739 2.42 6.47 -31.78
C ARG A 739 2.93 7.22 -33.02
N ASP A 740 3.46 8.43 -32.82
CA ASP A 740 4.05 9.24 -33.88
C ASP A 740 3.05 9.71 -34.97
N ASN A 741 1.76 9.84 -34.65
CA ASN A 741 0.75 10.40 -35.55
C ASN A 741 -0.16 11.40 -34.83
N LEU A 742 -0.69 12.38 -35.58
CA LEU A 742 -1.75 13.27 -35.17
C LEU A 742 -3.09 12.75 -35.71
N PHE A 743 -4.01 12.51 -34.80
CA PHE A 743 -5.38 12.11 -35.10
C PHE A 743 -6.34 13.27 -34.79
N ILE A 744 -7.29 13.49 -35.69
CA ILE A 744 -8.35 14.48 -35.52
C ILE A 744 -9.71 13.87 -35.86
N ARG A 745 -10.77 14.42 -35.28
CA ARG A 745 -12.16 14.02 -35.56
C ARG A 745 -13.16 15.12 -35.20
N GLY A 746 -14.44 14.84 -35.45
CA GLY A 746 -15.60 15.56 -34.94
C GLY A 746 -15.41 16.17 -33.56
N LYS A 747 -15.74 17.46 -33.41
CA LYS A 747 -15.90 18.04 -32.08
C LYS A 747 -17.05 17.31 -31.38
N GLN A 748 -16.79 16.82 -30.18
CA GLN A 748 -17.80 16.15 -29.38
C GLN A 748 -18.99 17.06 -29.06
N GLY A 749 -20.19 16.47 -29.07
CA GLY A 749 -21.37 17.11 -28.50
C GLY A 749 -21.37 17.04 -26.98
N THR A 750 -22.44 17.56 -26.38
CA THR A 750 -22.65 17.56 -24.92
C THR A 750 -23.82 16.70 -24.47
N GLU A 751 -24.56 16.13 -25.42
CA GLU A 751 -25.79 15.38 -25.16
C GLU A 751 -25.57 13.89 -25.38
N SER A 752 -26.31 13.06 -24.64
CA SER A 752 -26.37 11.62 -24.87
C SER A 752 -27.76 11.29 -25.41
N VAL A 753 -27.81 10.71 -26.61
CA VAL A 753 -29.07 10.49 -27.33
C VAL A 753 -29.29 8.98 -27.48
N PRO A 754 -30.47 8.44 -27.10
CA PRO A 754 -30.80 7.05 -27.41
C PRO A 754 -30.66 6.80 -28.92
N LEU A 755 -29.95 5.74 -29.31
CA LEU A 755 -29.62 5.49 -30.72
C LEU A 755 -30.88 5.30 -31.57
N ASN A 756 -31.95 4.78 -30.97
CA ASN A 756 -33.24 4.61 -31.63
C ASN A 756 -34.01 5.92 -31.87
N LEU A 757 -33.68 7.01 -31.16
CA LEU A 757 -34.33 8.33 -31.31
C LEU A 757 -33.61 9.27 -32.28
N ILE A 758 -32.42 8.93 -32.76
CA ILE A 758 -31.71 9.76 -33.74
C ILE A 758 -32.47 9.69 -35.09
N GLU A 759 -32.79 10.85 -35.64
CA GLU A 759 -33.52 11.00 -36.91
C GLU A 759 -32.59 10.72 -38.12
N ASN A 760 -33.17 10.55 -39.31
CA ASN A 760 -32.43 10.38 -40.58
C ASN A 760 -31.49 9.17 -40.63
N LYS A 761 -31.84 8.06 -39.96
CA LYS A 761 -31.13 6.78 -40.09
C LYS A 761 -31.10 6.34 -41.56
N SER A 762 -29.97 5.83 -42.01
CA SER A 762 -29.80 5.37 -43.38
C SER A 762 -30.44 4.02 -43.64
N ASP A 763 -30.65 3.68 -44.91
CA ASP A 763 -31.22 2.38 -45.32
C ASP A 763 -30.32 1.21 -44.85
N GLY A 764 -29.00 1.41 -44.80
CA GLY A 764 -28.04 0.43 -44.28
C GLY A 764 -28.06 0.24 -42.76
N PHE A 765 -28.64 1.16 -41.98
CA PHE A 765 -28.59 1.14 -40.52
C PHE A 765 -29.25 -0.09 -39.91
N ASP A 766 -30.51 -0.40 -40.27
CA ASP A 766 -31.28 -1.44 -39.58
C ASP A 766 -30.64 -2.83 -39.69
N ALA A 767 -30.08 -3.14 -40.85
CA ALA A 767 -29.38 -4.41 -41.10
C ALA A 767 -28.09 -4.49 -40.29
N PHE A 768 -27.27 -3.44 -40.31
CA PHE A 768 -26.02 -3.39 -39.53
C PHE A 768 -26.30 -3.42 -38.03
N TYR A 769 -27.30 -2.67 -37.56
CA TYR A 769 -27.66 -2.59 -36.14
C TYR A 769 -28.17 -3.94 -35.61
N THR A 770 -28.94 -4.69 -36.41
CA THR A 770 -29.38 -6.04 -36.05
C THR A 770 -28.21 -7.01 -35.89
N ASP A 771 -27.24 -6.95 -36.80
CA ASP A 771 -26.00 -7.75 -36.73
C ASP A 771 -25.12 -7.32 -35.54
N TRP A 772 -24.97 -6.02 -35.32
CA TRP A 772 -24.28 -5.45 -34.15
C TRP A 772 -24.89 -5.89 -32.83
N LYS A 773 -26.23 -5.92 -32.70
CA LYS A 773 -26.91 -6.41 -31.50
C LYS A 773 -26.56 -7.87 -31.20
N THR A 774 -26.47 -8.70 -32.24
CA THR A 774 -26.10 -10.11 -32.11
C THR A 774 -24.66 -10.26 -31.60
N ARG A 775 -23.71 -9.53 -32.19
CA ARG A 775 -22.30 -9.53 -31.72
C ARG A 775 -22.15 -9.00 -30.31
N SER A 776 -22.85 -7.91 -29.97
CA SER A 776 -22.79 -7.29 -28.65
C SER A 776 -23.30 -8.24 -27.57
N LYS A 777 -24.43 -8.91 -27.83
CA LYS A 777 -24.94 -10.00 -27.00
C LYS A 777 -23.91 -11.11 -26.80
N ASP A 778 -23.21 -11.54 -27.85
CA ASP A 778 -22.16 -12.55 -27.73
C ASP A 778 -20.98 -12.09 -26.86
N ASN A 779 -20.63 -10.80 -26.90
CA ASN A 779 -19.56 -10.25 -26.06
C ASN A 779 -19.96 -10.04 -24.59
N SER A 780 -21.26 -10.09 -24.27
CA SER A 780 -21.79 -9.98 -22.90
C SER A 780 -21.87 -11.32 -22.17
N GLU A 781 -21.09 -12.34 -22.59
CA GLU A 781 -21.16 -13.67 -21.98
C GLU A 781 -20.62 -13.68 -20.54
N CYS A 782 -21.46 -14.14 -19.61
CA CYS A 782 -21.10 -14.46 -18.23
C CYS A 782 -21.55 -15.89 -17.92
N GLY A 783 -20.60 -16.83 -17.94
CA GLY A 783 -20.94 -18.26 -17.89
C GLY A 783 -21.70 -18.66 -19.15
N THR A 784 -22.94 -19.14 -19.01
CA THR A 784 -23.84 -19.48 -20.14
C THR A 784 -24.85 -18.38 -20.47
N LEU A 785 -24.84 -17.27 -19.72
CA LEU A 785 -25.78 -16.18 -19.86
C LEU A 785 -25.23 -15.12 -20.81
N LYS A 786 -26.11 -14.49 -21.58
CA LYS A 786 -25.81 -13.38 -22.49
C LYS A 786 -26.90 -12.33 -22.32
N ALA A 787 -26.52 -11.06 -22.23
CA ALA A 787 -27.46 -9.96 -22.12
C ALA A 787 -28.17 -9.70 -23.45
N GLU A 788 -29.47 -9.45 -23.41
CA GLU A 788 -30.19 -8.95 -24.57
C GLU A 788 -29.90 -7.46 -24.76
N VAL A 789 -29.79 -7.03 -26.02
CA VAL A 789 -29.61 -5.61 -26.36
C VAL A 789 -30.98 -4.96 -26.56
N ASP A 790 -31.43 -4.20 -25.56
CA ASP A 790 -32.63 -3.35 -25.65
C ASP A 790 -32.26 -1.99 -26.26
N ASP A 791 -33.03 -1.54 -27.24
CA ASP A 791 -32.83 -0.24 -27.90
C ASP A 791 -32.91 0.94 -26.92
N ALA A 792 -33.65 0.80 -25.81
CA ALA A 792 -33.73 1.81 -24.76
C ALA A 792 -32.44 1.96 -23.93
N THR A 793 -31.53 0.98 -24.00
CA THR A 793 -30.28 0.97 -23.23
C THR A 793 -29.03 1.27 -24.05
N VAL A 794 -29.22 1.61 -25.34
CA VAL A 794 -28.16 1.97 -26.28
C VAL A 794 -28.19 3.46 -26.59
N PHE A 795 -27.10 4.17 -26.29
CA PHE A 795 -27.01 5.63 -26.41
C PHE A 795 -25.77 6.03 -27.21
N ALA A 796 -25.90 6.99 -28.12
CA ALA A 796 -24.76 7.73 -28.63
C ALA A 796 -24.35 8.80 -27.61
N TYR A 797 -23.22 8.60 -26.93
CA TYR A 797 -22.74 9.51 -25.89
C TYR A 797 -22.02 10.71 -26.52
N ASN A 798 -22.18 11.92 -25.97
CA ASN A 798 -21.62 13.16 -26.55
C ASN A 798 -21.91 13.30 -28.05
N PHE A 799 -23.16 13.02 -28.44
CA PHE A 799 -23.61 12.98 -29.82
C PHE A 799 -23.49 14.34 -30.51
N SER A 800 -22.94 14.33 -31.72
CA SER A 800 -22.98 15.47 -32.65
C SER A 800 -23.05 14.97 -34.09
N GLU A 801 -23.77 15.68 -34.94
CA GLU A 801 -23.81 15.40 -36.38
C GLU A 801 -22.43 15.55 -37.05
N GLY A 802 -21.53 16.33 -36.44
CA GLY A 802 -20.15 16.46 -36.91
C GLY A 802 -19.24 15.29 -36.52
N THR A 803 -19.72 14.35 -35.70
CA THR A 803 -18.96 13.18 -35.24
C THR A 803 -19.38 11.91 -35.97
N TYR A 804 -20.69 11.69 -36.10
CA TYR A 804 -21.26 10.51 -36.79
C TYR A 804 -21.72 10.92 -38.19
N MET A 805 -21.29 10.19 -39.22
CA MET A 805 -21.62 10.52 -40.60
C MET A 805 -21.40 9.32 -41.52
N ASP A 806 -22.08 9.29 -42.66
CA ASP A 806 -21.82 8.31 -43.71
C ASP A 806 -20.42 8.50 -44.34
N LEU A 807 -20.00 7.55 -45.19
CA LEU A 807 -18.67 7.57 -45.79
C LEU A 807 -18.47 8.72 -46.78
N GLU A 808 -19.52 9.18 -47.47
CA GLU A 808 -19.40 10.28 -48.44
C GLU A 808 -19.07 11.58 -47.72
N HIS A 809 -19.79 11.88 -46.64
CA HIS A 809 -19.53 13.02 -45.78
C HIS A 809 -18.18 12.87 -45.05
N ALA A 810 -17.85 11.66 -44.56
CA ALA A 810 -16.57 11.38 -43.90
C ALA A 810 -15.36 11.74 -44.78
N ARG A 811 -15.42 11.39 -46.08
CA ARG A 811 -14.34 11.70 -47.04
C ARG A 811 -14.14 13.19 -47.27
N GLN A 812 -15.19 13.99 -47.12
CA GLN A 812 -15.14 15.44 -47.25
C GLN A 812 -14.79 16.13 -45.92
N TYR A 813 -14.95 15.42 -44.81
CA TYR A 813 -14.76 15.95 -43.46
C TYR A 813 -13.27 16.11 -43.08
N CYS A 814 -12.40 15.21 -43.55
CA CYS A 814 -10.97 15.32 -43.32
C CYS A 814 -10.41 16.56 -44.06
N PRO A 815 -9.75 17.49 -43.35
CA PRO A 815 -9.19 18.69 -43.97
C PRO A 815 -7.99 18.34 -44.86
N GLU A 816 -7.56 19.30 -45.69
CA GLU A 816 -6.38 19.15 -46.55
C GLU A 816 -5.15 18.69 -45.74
N GLY A 817 -4.42 17.70 -46.27
CA GLY A 817 -3.28 17.08 -45.58
C GLY A 817 -3.66 16.03 -44.54
N PHE A 818 -4.93 15.61 -44.49
CA PHE A 818 -5.43 14.50 -43.67
C PHE A 818 -6.26 13.54 -44.52
N HIS A 819 -6.29 12.27 -44.14
CA HIS A 819 -7.14 11.25 -44.75
C HIS A 819 -7.79 10.34 -43.70
N ILE A 820 -8.83 9.60 -44.10
CA ILE A 820 -9.37 8.49 -43.29
C ILE A 820 -8.32 7.37 -43.30
N PRO A 821 -7.83 6.89 -42.15
CA PRO A 821 -6.74 5.93 -42.09
C PRO A 821 -7.15 4.55 -42.66
N THR A 822 -6.18 3.82 -43.18
CA THR A 822 -6.33 2.39 -43.51
C THR A 822 -6.41 1.55 -42.23
N GLN A 823 -6.91 0.31 -42.36
CA GLN A 823 -6.82 -0.75 -41.36
C GLN A 823 -5.39 -0.93 -40.85
N SER A 824 -4.40 -0.90 -41.74
CA SER A 824 -2.97 -1.07 -41.39
C SER A 824 -2.44 0.08 -40.54
N GLU A 825 -2.86 1.31 -40.83
CA GLU A 825 -2.47 2.52 -40.08
C GLU A 825 -3.12 2.54 -38.69
N ILE A 826 -4.41 2.21 -38.61
CA ILE A 826 -5.14 2.09 -37.34
C ILE A 826 -4.50 1.05 -36.42
N SER A 827 -4.23 -0.17 -36.92
CA SER A 827 -3.66 -1.25 -36.09
C SER A 827 -2.26 -0.91 -35.58
N LYS A 828 -1.50 -0.09 -36.30
CA LYS A 828 -0.19 0.39 -35.85
C LYS A 828 -0.29 1.52 -34.84
N ALA A 829 -1.38 2.29 -34.85
CA ALA A 829 -1.55 3.49 -34.02
C ALA A 829 -1.94 3.20 -32.57
N HIS A 830 -2.47 2.03 -32.23
CA HIS A 830 -3.01 1.68 -30.91
C HIS A 830 -3.89 2.77 -30.30
N ILE A 831 -5.18 2.64 -30.56
CA ILE A 831 -6.13 3.71 -30.34
C ILE A 831 -6.83 3.55 -28.98
N SER A 832 -6.04 3.43 -27.92
CA SER A 832 -6.56 3.24 -26.55
C SER A 832 -7.20 4.50 -25.95
N TYR A 833 -6.95 5.69 -26.50
CA TYR A 833 -7.51 6.96 -25.98
C TYR A 833 -8.90 7.30 -26.53
N ILE A 834 -9.52 6.41 -27.31
CA ILE A 834 -10.84 6.65 -27.91
C ILE A 834 -12.00 6.43 -26.93
N ASP A 835 -11.75 5.81 -25.78
CA ASP A 835 -12.78 5.44 -24.78
C ASP A 835 -13.67 6.60 -24.31
N ASN A 836 -13.17 7.84 -24.33
CA ASN A 836 -13.88 8.98 -23.73
C ASN A 836 -14.65 9.87 -24.71
N VAL A 837 -14.68 9.52 -26.00
CA VAL A 837 -14.72 10.60 -26.99
C VAL A 837 -15.93 10.60 -27.94
N SER A 838 -17.00 9.92 -27.52
CA SER A 838 -18.36 9.80 -28.10
C SER A 838 -18.70 8.35 -28.47
N PRO A 839 -18.59 7.36 -27.57
CA PRO A 839 -18.94 5.97 -27.90
C PRO A 839 -20.45 5.78 -28.08
N ILE A 840 -20.83 4.73 -28.80
CA ILE A 840 -22.13 4.07 -28.60
C ILE A 840 -22.03 3.29 -27.28
N MET A 841 -22.70 3.79 -26.25
CA MET A 841 -22.80 3.17 -24.94
C MET A 841 -23.96 2.19 -24.92
N TRP A 842 -23.69 0.94 -24.55
CA TRP A 842 -24.72 -0.04 -24.23
C TRP A 842 -24.63 -0.37 -22.75
N SER A 843 -25.65 0.00 -21.99
CA SER A 843 -25.82 -0.45 -20.60
C SER A 843 -26.70 -1.70 -20.60
N TYR A 844 -26.30 -2.74 -19.88
CA TYR A 844 -27.10 -3.96 -19.80
C TYR A 844 -27.09 -4.54 -18.40
N GLU A 845 -28.19 -5.19 -18.07
CA GLU A 845 -28.31 -6.00 -16.87
C GLU A 845 -28.33 -7.47 -17.29
N MET A 846 -27.66 -8.33 -16.53
CA MET A 846 -27.78 -9.78 -16.70
C MET A 846 -28.60 -10.32 -15.53
N ASP A 847 -29.63 -11.11 -15.82
CA ASP A 847 -30.51 -11.73 -14.81
C ASP A 847 -29.84 -12.91 -14.05
N GLY A 848 -28.51 -12.88 -13.89
CA GLY A 848 -27.65 -14.01 -13.56
C GLY A 848 -27.02 -14.00 -12.18
N GLY A 849 -27.77 -13.73 -11.10
CA GLY A 849 -27.26 -13.83 -9.72
C GLY A 849 -26.05 -12.94 -9.37
N GLU A 850 -25.49 -13.08 -8.16
CA GLU A 850 -24.47 -12.14 -7.61
C GLU A 850 -23.11 -12.11 -8.34
N ASN A 851 -22.86 -12.97 -9.33
CA ASN A 851 -21.58 -13.05 -10.04
C ASN A 851 -21.60 -12.48 -11.47
N CYS A 852 -22.76 -12.04 -11.96
CA CYS A 852 -22.90 -11.40 -13.27
C CYS A 852 -23.64 -10.05 -13.13
N PRO A 853 -23.16 -9.11 -12.29
CA PRO A 853 -23.78 -7.79 -12.25
C PRO A 853 -23.74 -7.19 -13.66
N GLY A 854 -24.83 -6.55 -14.06
CA GLY A 854 -24.90 -5.79 -15.29
C GLY A 854 -23.72 -4.83 -15.47
N ASP A 855 -23.41 -4.48 -16.70
CA ASP A 855 -22.26 -3.66 -17.04
C ASP A 855 -22.59 -2.64 -18.14
N SER A 856 -21.61 -1.82 -18.49
CA SER A 856 -21.66 -0.94 -19.65
C SER A 856 -20.53 -1.25 -20.60
N ALA A 857 -20.84 -1.21 -21.89
CA ALA A 857 -19.86 -1.34 -22.96
C ALA A 857 -19.85 -0.08 -23.83
N ALA A 858 -18.67 0.49 -24.07
CA ALA A 858 -18.45 1.58 -25.01
C ALA A 858 -17.97 1.01 -26.35
N TYR A 859 -18.71 1.29 -27.42
CA TYR A 859 -18.36 0.93 -28.78
C TYR A 859 -17.96 2.18 -29.56
N ASN A 860 -16.77 2.18 -30.12
CA ASN A 860 -16.32 3.19 -31.07
C ASN A 860 -16.15 2.55 -32.43
N ILE A 861 -17.06 2.86 -33.34
CA ILE A 861 -17.02 2.37 -34.72
C ILE A 861 -16.46 3.50 -35.59
N LEU A 862 -15.35 3.24 -36.28
CA LEU A 862 -14.60 4.24 -37.05
C LEU A 862 -14.46 3.82 -38.50
N TRP A 863 -14.65 4.76 -39.41
CA TRP A 863 -14.35 4.54 -40.82
C TRP A 863 -12.88 4.20 -41.05
N THR A 864 -12.62 3.27 -41.97
CA THR A 864 -11.30 3.10 -42.60
C THR A 864 -11.37 3.45 -44.08
N SER A 865 -10.24 3.72 -44.73
CA SER A 865 -10.21 3.93 -46.19
C SER A 865 -10.28 2.64 -47.00
N ASP A 866 -10.22 1.46 -46.37
CA ASP A 866 -10.22 0.18 -47.08
C ASP A 866 -11.63 -0.22 -47.54
N GLU A 867 -11.80 -0.27 -48.86
CA GLU A 867 -13.06 -0.67 -49.50
C GLU A 867 -13.18 -2.19 -49.57
N LYS A 868 -14.33 -2.71 -49.11
CA LYS A 868 -14.65 -4.13 -49.18
C LYS A 868 -15.33 -4.46 -50.51
N ASP A 869 -16.37 -3.70 -50.86
CA ASP A 869 -17.06 -3.76 -52.15
C ASP A 869 -17.76 -2.41 -52.47
N SER A 870 -18.56 -2.37 -53.54
CA SER A 870 -19.19 -1.13 -53.99
C SER A 870 -20.19 -0.53 -52.98
N LYS A 871 -20.75 -1.32 -52.07
CA LYS A 871 -21.73 -0.91 -51.06
C LYS A 871 -21.18 -0.93 -49.63
N THR A 872 -20.09 -1.64 -49.37
CA THR A 872 -19.54 -1.81 -48.02
C THR A 872 -18.10 -1.31 -47.90
N GLN A 873 -17.76 -0.85 -46.70
CA GLN A 873 -16.44 -0.36 -46.32
C GLN A 873 -16.00 -1.10 -45.06
N ILE A 874 -14.70 -1.30 -44.87
CA ILE A 874 -14.19 -1.85 -43.62
C ILE A 874 -14.22 -0.75 -42.56
N CYS A 875 -14.74 -1.06 -41.37
CA CYS A 875 -14.67 -0.21 -40.18
C CYS A 875 -13.84 -0.87 -39.08
N LEU A 876 -13.23 -0.06 -38.22
CA LEU A 876 -12.75 -0.51 -36.91
C LEU A 876 -13.91 -0.42 -35.91
N GLU A 877 -14.21 -1.49 -35.21
CA GLU A 877 -15.08 -1.52 -34.03
C GLU A 877 -14.21 -1.78 -32.80
N TYR A 878 -14.03 -0.75 -31.97
CA TYR A 878 -13.31 -0.83 -30.70
C TYR A 878 -14.32 -0.91 -29.55
N VAL A 879 -14.22 -1.94 -28.71
CA VAL A 879 -15.14 -2.19 -27.60
C VAL A 879 -14.39 -2.11 -26.28
N HIS A 880 -14.90 -1.32 -25.34
CA HIS A 880 -14.39 -1.21 -23.97
C HIS A 880 -15.49 -1.56 -22.96
N PHE A 881 -15.25 -2.54 -22.10
CA PHE A 881 -16.17 -2.91 -21.02
C PHE A 881 -15.77 -2.23 -19.71
N PHE A 882 -16.72 -1.53 -19.08
CA PHE A 882 -16.54 -0.97 -17.75
C PHE A 882 -16.77 -2.09 -16.68
N GLY A 883 -16.77 -1.83 -15.38
CA GLY A 883 -17.53 -2.63 -14.39
C GLY A 883 -17.18 -4.07 -13.96
N ARG A 884 -16.29 -4.88 -14.56
CA ARG A 884 -15.99 -6.25 -14.04
C ARG A 884 -15.22 -6.26 -12.70
N SER A 885 -15.94 -6.05 -11.59
CA SER A 885 -15.41 -6.05 -10.22
C SER A 885 -15.33 -7.44 -9.56
N GLY A 886 -15.81 -8.51 -10.22
CA GLY A 886 -15.85 -9.88 -9.67
C GLY A 886 -14.90 -10.90 -10.32
N TYR A 887 -14.38 -10.65 -11.51
CA TYR A 887 -13.37 -11.49 -12.16
C TYR A 887 -11.97 -10.93 -11.90
N LYS A 888 -10.98 -11.82 -11.67
CA LYS A 888 -9.57 -11.51 -11.34
C LYS A 888 -9.15 -10.11 -11.84
N LYS A 889 -8.99 -9.18 -10.90
CA LYS A 889 -8.34 -7.88 -11.08
C LYS A 889 -7.08 -8.04 -11.94
N SER A 890 -7.10 -7.63 -13.22
CA SER A 890 -5.94 -6.98 -13.87
C SER A 890 -6.15 -6.43 -15.27
N GLU A 891 -7.19 -6.80 -16.04
CA GLU A 891 -7.29 -6.32 -17.43
C GLU A 891 -8.71 -5.84 -17.73
N ALA A 892 -8.88 -4.51 -17.85
CA ALA A 892 -10.00 -3.98 -18.64
C ALA A 892 -9.85 -4.56 -20.05
N TYR A 893 -10.80 -5.39 -20.47
CA TYR A 893 -10.75 -6.04 -21.77
C TYR A 893 -11.25 -5.06 -22.82
N SER A 894 -10.31 -4.48 -23.57
CA SER A 894 -10.62 -3.81 -24.83
C SER A 894 -10.50 -4.80 -25.98
N HIS A 895 -11.43 -4.81 -26.92
CA HIS A 895 -11.39 -5.64 -28.12
C HIS A 895 -11.44 -4.77 -29.37
N GLU A 896 -10.62 -5.12 -30.37
CA GLU A 896 -10.55 -4.46 -31.67
C GLU A 896 -11.03 -5.45 -32.75
N TYR A 897 -12.09 -5.08 -33.46
CA TYR A 897 -12.63 -5.85 -34.59
C TYR A 897 -12.60 -5.03 -35.86
N PHE A 898 -12.40 -5.70 -37.00
CA PHE A 898 -12.66 -5.11 -38.31
C PHE A 898 -13.96 -5.69 -38.85
N VAL A 899 -14.95 -4.82 -39.09
CA VAL A 899 -16.31 -5.20 -39.47
C VAL A 899 -16.69 -4.57 -40.81
N ASP A 900 -17.58 -5.22 -41.55
CA ASP A 900 -18.10 -4.71 -42.81
C ASP A 900 -19.26 -3.73 -42.52
N CYS A 901 -19.05 -2.45 -42.82
CA CYS A 901 -20.05 -1.39 -42.66
C CYS A 901 -20.69 -1.01 -44.01
N PRO A 902 -22.02 -0.85 -44.10
CA PRO A 902 -22.65 -0.19 -45.25
C PRO A 902 -22.11 1.23 -45.42
N LYS A 903 -21.77 1.67 -46.63
CA LYS A 903 -21.16 3.01 -46.85
C LYS A 903 -22.07 4.17 -46.44
N ASP A 904 -23.37 3.93 -46.38
CA ASP A 904 -24.38 4.88 -45.90
C ASP A 904 -24.62 4.82 -44.39
N LEU A 905 -23.90 3.98 -43.62
CA LEU A 905 -24.17 3.75 -42.20
C LEU A 905 -24.16 5.05 -41.39
N TYR A 906 -25.33 5.41 -40.83
CA TYR A 906 -25.52 6.53 -39.92
C TYR A 906 -26.70 6.18 -38.98
N PRO A 907 -26.61 6.45 -37.65
CA PRO A 907 -25.62 7.25 -36.91
C PRO A 907 -24.70 6.44 -35.96
N MET A 908 -24.09 5.35 -36.42
CA MET A 908 -23.25 4.50 -35.54
C MET A 908 -21.73 4.68 -35.70
N VAL A 909 -21.31 5.13 -36.88
CA VAL A 909 -19.89 5.18 -37.27
C VAL A 909 -19.39 6.61 -37.32
N GLN A 910 -18.15 6.79 -36.90
CA GLN A 910 -17.49 8.08 -36.77
C GLN A 910 -16.35 8.21 -37.76
N THR A 911 -16.04 9.45 -38.10
CA THR A 911 -14.87 9.77 -38.91
C THR A 911 -13.67 10.06 -38.02
N LEU A 912 -12.59 9.30 -38.21
CA LEU A 912 -11.26 9.59 -37.68
C LEU A 912 -10.36 9.95 -38.86
N CYS A 913 -9.63 11.05 -38.77
CA CYS A 913 -8.66 11.45 -39.77
C CYS A 913 -7.24 11.39 -39.18
N ILE A 914 -6.27 10.95 -39.98
CA ILE A 914 -4.85 10.92 -39.65
C ILE A 914 -4.11 11.94 -40.54
N LYS A 915 -3.13 12.66 -39.96
CA LYS A 915 -2.30 13.62 -40.70
C LYS A 915 -1.36 12.90 -41.67
N ASP A 916 -1.30 13.37 -42.90
CA ASP A 916 -0.33 12.95 -43.92
C ASP A 916 1.10 13.29 -43.48
N ARG A 917 2.02 12.36 -43.70
CA ARG A 917 3.46 12.48 -43.36
C ARG A 917 4.28 13.21 -44.41
#